data_AF-A0A1U9NJL6-F1
#
_entry.id   AF-A0A1U9NJL6-F1
#
_cell.length_a   1.000
_cell.length_b   1.000
_cell.length_c   1.000
_cell.angle_alpha   90.00
_cell.angle_beta   90.00
_cell.angle_gamma   90.00
#
_symmetry.space_group_name_H-M   'P 1'
#
loop_
_entity.id
_entity.type
_entity.pdbx_description
1 polymer ?
#
loop_
_entity_poly.entity_id
_entity_poly.type
_entity_poly.pdbx_seq_one_letter_code
_entity_poly.pdbx_strand_id
1 'polypeptide(L)'
;MRKINRHILSIAVLLFLSILTVSPAGHIPTGIHFDVPLETVLNDWGWEIVYRGDYGERLPFDDVFGDVTRDTIMLAGIRDGSQTIDVLAAGPTDEVLEYTPKDVTHEANGVLWFCNAYSMGFAGPGDVIKQLMVDTSDDRDRDRLTWNTNGFSVPDEDYTIPDELTHGGQSGRNINLTYSTEWDRLVLEYVGDVGNPVALVIQGPETIVKGASAQFKAVAVYDTGIKRPLNSSMTWAVSDDSLATIDSRGVLTASDVSSPQKVTIHLEYIKNGVTCEGSFVLTITTVEKKLYFSNEYACWRADPDGSNLEPLPVGQGNVFDIAFDYENQRMYWGSLHRYANELKSANLDGSDYVAIGKAYVRGVAVYPGAGKVYWTDSASDTIERANLDGSNKEVLVSSGLAMPSGLELDVSEGKMYWVDTGNNHVRCANLDGTQDEILVRSLDNPIDLKLDLTNRKMYWVDHGSGKLQRANLDGTRVEDVVTGLAYPGGIALDLKDDKIYWTDFSYGHVARSDLDGSNIEIIAEDLDHLFAINISAQYNSPSKLLGLEIFGPAEVLGTEPEQYQAIAHYQNKSLIATDLVTWSVTTQEICSIEDGKLLVDRISRPAEATIYAEYSDGGRVVDTSKIVTCVPMLTTYYVEAAQGNDSNIGTDPDYPLATIQKAIELAEDGDTVLVNPGTYQGEVDFMGKAVTVAGVPGPDGAPVIDGLDDFAVSFYNAEGPDTVFKNFVIENSYIAVFLAGSSPTISNLTIVNNRYGIEAYADAQPAVSNCIFWNNELDDIFQCTATYSCIERGYEGQGNIADEPLFADFEQGDYRLHSEMGRYWPEIDKWVLDDVTSPCINTGDPALYPAEEPSPNGGRINMGVYGGTTQASRGPWAIKGDINQDAKVDMADLAIFANNWLTAMPWTQQTD
;
A
#
# COMPACT_ATOMS: atom_id res chain seq x y z
N MET A 1 13.48 -0.96 -62.99
CA MET A 1 12.04 -0.64 -62.92
C MET A 1 11.07 -1.83 -62.84
N ARG A 2 11.44 -3.03 -62.33
CA ARG A 2 10.42 -4.04 -61.90
C ARG A 2 10.90 -5.10 -60.87
N LYS A 3 12.03 -4.88 -60.20
CA LYS A 3 12.57 -5.81 -59.17
C LYS A 3 13.08 -5.18 -57.87
N ILE A 4 12.97 -3.87 -57.69
CA ILE A 4 13.39 -3.15 -56.47
C ILE A 4 12.19 -2.39 -55.91
N ASN A 5 11.07 -3.08 -55.67
CA ASN A 5 9.85 -2.46 -55.12
C ASN A 5 9.16 -3.34 -54.05
N ARG A 6 9.88 -4.33 -53.49
CA ARG A 6 9.39 -5.16 -52.38
C ARG A 6 10.23 -5.09 -51.10
N HIS A 7 11.40 -4.45 -51.11
CA HIS A 7 12.15 -4.14 -49.89
C HIS A 7 12.07 -2.67 -49.47
N ILE A 8 11.53 -1.81 -50.34
CA ILE A 8 11.32 -0.38 -50.06
C ILE A 8 10.02 -0.14 -49.24
N LEU A 9 9.10 -1.11 -49.22
CA LEU A 9 7.87 -1.03 -48.40
C LEU A 9 8.00 -1.68 -47.00
N SER A 10 9.07 -2.43 -46.74
CA SER A 10 9.33 -3.07 -45.43
C SER A 10 10.38 -2.32 -44.59
N ILE A 11 11.02 -1.30 -45.15
CA ILE A 11 11.98 -0.45 -44.41
C ILE A 11 11.37 0.95 -44.16
N ALA A 12 10.35 1.36 -44.93
CA ALA A 12 9.59 2.59 -44.70
C ALA A 12 8.60 2.51 -43.51
N VAL A 13 8.31 1.31 -42.99
CA VAL A 13 7.47 1.10 -41.79
C VAL A 13 8.29 1.09 -40.49
N LEU A 14 9.63 1.00 -40.59
CA LEU A 14 10.54 1.14 -39.44
C LEU A 14 11.06 2.58 -39.27
N LEU A 15 10.61 3.52 -40.11
CA LEU A 15 11.14 4.88 -40.23
C LEU A 15 10.25 5.96 -39.57
N PHE A 16 9.36 5.55 -38.65
CA PHE A 16 8.58 6.46 -37.79
C PHE A 16 8.60 6.08 -36.30
N LEU A 17 9.50 5.19 -35.88
CA LEU A 17 9.44 4.52 -34.57
C LEU A 17 10.69 4.75 -33.68
N SER A 18 11.34 5.91 -33.81
CA SER A 18 12.57 6.23 -33.04
C SER A 18 12.46 7.56 -32.30
N ILE A 19 11.55 7.60 -31.32
CA ILE A 19 11.67 8.39 -30.07
C ILE A 19 11.33 7.45 -28.90
N LEU A 20 11.83 6.22 -28.95
CA LEU A 20 11.64 5.20 -27.92
C LEU A 20 13.00 4.77 -27.41
N THR A 21 13.46 5.43 -26.35
CA THR A 21 14.51 4.87 -25.51
C THR A 21 13.85 3.89 -24.57
N VAL A 22 14.18 2.62 -24.75
CA VAL A 22 13.88 1.58 -23.78
C VAL A 22 15.07 1.55 -22.83
N SER A 23 14.83 1.57 -21.50
CA SER A 23 15.92 1.52 -20.53
C SER A 23 16.83 0.29 -20.76
N PRO A 24 18.10 0.28 -20.30
CA PRO A 24 19.00 -0.88 -20.45
C PRO A 24 18.49 -2.16 -19.74
N ALA A 25 17.44 -2.05 -18.91
CA ALA A 25 16.74 -3.18 -18.30
C ALA A 25 15.65 -3.80 -19.21
N GLY A 26 15.33 -3.13 -20.33
CA GLY A 26 14.42 -3.64 -21.36
C GLY A 26 12.94 -3.60 -20.95
N HIS A 27 12.15 -2.89 -21.74
CA HIS A 27 10.69 -2.96 -21.97
C HIS A 27 9.76 -1.94 -21.29
N ILE A 28 10.27 -0.91 -20.61
CA ILE A 28 9.45 0.24 -20.15
C ILE A 28 9.68 1.43 -21.09
N PRO A 29 8.65 1.95 -21.78
CA PRO A 29 8.75 3.20 -22.53
C PRO A 29 9.11 4.36 -21.59
N THR A 30 10.08 5.20 -21.95
CA THR A 30 10.45 6.39 -21.16
C THR A 30 9.94 7.66 -21.83
N GLY A 31 9.08 8.42 -21.14
CA GLY A 31 8.51 9.69 -21.62
C GLY A 31 7.10 9.57 -22.21
N ILE A 32 6.46 10.72 -22.48
CA ILE A 32 5.15 10.80 -23.14
C ILE A 32 5.35 10.53 -24.64
N HIS A 33 4.62 9.56 -25.20
CA HIS A 33 4.76 9.17 -26.61
C HIS A 33 3.44 9.33 -27.37
N PHE A 34 3.51 9.96 -28.53
CA PHE A 34 2.36 10.17 -29.42
C PHE A 34 2.38 9.15 -30.57
N ASP A 35 1.20 8.66 -30.95
CA ASP A 35 0.99 7.81 -32.13
C ASP A 35 1.78 6.48 -32.14
N VAL A 36 1.86 5.80 -31.00
CA VAL A 36 2.50 4.47 -30.89
C VAL A 36 1.58 3.40 -31.49
N PRO A 37 2.01 2.59 -32.46
CA PRO A 37 1.17 1.50 -32.98
C PRO A 37 0.80 0.51 -31.86
N LEU A 38 -0.51 0.28 -31.66
CA LEU A 38 -1.02 -0.61 -30.63
C LEU A 38 -0.46 -2.03 -30.78
N GLU A 39 -0.30 -2.49 -32.02
CA GLU A 39 0.23 -3.83 -32.32
C GLU A 39 1.68 -4.00 -31.84
N THR A 40 2.52 -2.97 -31.94
CA THR A 40 3.92 -3.01 -31.50
C THR A 40 4.00 -3.11 -29.97
N VAL A 41 3.15 -2.35 -29.26
CA VAL A 41 3.06 -2.39 -27.81
C VAL A 41 2.66 -3.78 -27.31
N LEU A 42 1.62 -4.35 -27.92
CA LEU A 42 1.08 -5.65 -27.48
C LEU A 42 2.00 -6.82 -27.85
N ASN A 43 2.53 -6.84 -29.07
CA ASN A 43 3.23 -8.02 -29.59
C ASN A 43 4.75 -7.93 -29.48
N ASP A 44 5.35 -6.76 -29.73
CA ASP A 44 6.81 -6.62 -29.78
C ASP A 44 7.39 -6.24 -28.41
N TRP A 45 6.64 -5.47 -27.61
CA TRP A 45 7.08 -5.09 -26.25
C TRP A 45 6.44 -5.93 -25.15
N GLY A 46 5.53 -6.85 -25.46
CA GLY A 46 5.02 -7.82 -24.49
C GLY A 46 4.10 -7.23 -23.42
N TRP A 47 3.31 -6.22 -23.79
CA TRP A 47 2.29 -5.62 -22.93
C TRP A 47 0.91 -6.23 -23.22
N GLU A 48 0.04 -6.27 -22.22
CA GLU A 48 -1.34 -6.77 -22.37
C GLU A 48 -2.34 -5.73 -21.86
N ILE A 49 -3.47 -5.57 -22.55
CA ILE A 49 -4.56 -4.69 -22.12
C ILE A 49 -5.27 -5.35 -20.94
N VAL A 50 -5.24 -4.71 -19.78
CA VAL A 50 -5.94 -5.18 -18.58
C VAL A 50 -7.21 -4.39 -18.30
N TYR A 51 -7.29 -3.15 -18.79
CA TYR A 51 -8.52 -2.36 -18.75
C TYR A 51 -8.66 -1.50 -20.01
N ARG A 52 -9.88 -1.45 -20.57
CA ARG A 52 -10.28 -0.49 -21.61
C ARG A 52 -11.69 0.02 -21.31
N GLY A 53 -11.88 1.32 -21.28
CA GLY A 53 -13.19 1.92 -21.03
C GLY A 53 -13.29 3.35 -21.53
N ASP A 54 -14.51 3.86 -21.62
CA ASP A 54 -14.78 5.22 -22.06
C ASP A 54 -14.14 6.23 -21.07
N TYR A 55 -13.42 7.22 -21.57
CA TYR A 55 -12.69 8.17 -20.70
C TYR A 55 -13.61 9.03 -19.80
N GLY A 56 -14.93 9.04 -20.08
CA GLY A 56 -15.95 9.78 -19.33
C GLY A 56 -16.70 9.01 -18.25
N GLU A 57 -16.45 7.70 -18.06
CA GLU A 57 -17.11 6.91 -17.02
C GLU A 57 -16.43 7.06 -15.65
N ARG A 58 -17.25 7.24 -14.59
CA ARG A 58 -16.80 7.38 -13.20
C ARG A 58 -16.68 6.00 -12.57
N LEU A 59 -15.48 5.41 -12.65
CA LEU A 59 -15.20 4.07 -12.12
C LEU A 59 -14.20 4.16 -10.94
N PRO A 60 -14.47 3.45 -9.83
CA PRO A 60 -13.54 3.30 -8.69
C PRO A 60 -12.13 2.89 -9.12
N PHE A 61 -11.11 3.31 -8.38
CA PHE A 61 -9.72 2.95 -8.64
C PHE A 61 -9.52 1.43 -8.72
N ASP A 62 -10.09 0.70 -7.77
CA ASP A 62 -10.08 -0.78 -7.74
C ASP A 62 -10.74 -1.41 -8.98
N ASP A 63 -11.71 -0.75 -9.63
CA ASP A 63 -12.36 -1.27 -10.84
C ASP A 63 -11.50 -1.04 -12.11
N VAL A 64 -10.53 -0.13 -12.04
CA VAL A 64 -9.62 0.20 -13.16
C VAL A 64 -8.26 -0.48 -12.99
N PHE A 65 -7.75 -0.56 -11.76
CA PHE A 65 -6.41 -1.04 -11.43
C PHE A 65 -6.41 -2.28 -10.51
N GLY A 66 -7.55 -2.71 -9.97
CA GLY A 66 -7.60 -3.87 -9.06
C GLY A 66 -7.30 -5.21 -9.73
N ASP A 67 -7.38 -5.26 -11.06
CA ASP A 67 -6.95 -6.41 -11.85
C ASP A 67 -5.43 -6.42 -12.14
N VAL A 68 -4.70 -5.37 -11.71
CA VAL A 68 -3.26 -5.23 -11.96
C VAL A 68 -2.41 -6.08 -11.04
N THR A 69 -1.52 -6.90 -11.60
CA THR A 69 -0.71 -7.89 -10.85
C THR A 69 0.79 -7.83 -11.06
N ARG A 70 1.23 -7.12 -12.10
CA ARG A 70 2.64 -6.99 -12.45
C ARG A 70 3.25 -5.81 -11.74
N ASP A 71 4.58 -5.84 -11.64
CA ASP A 71 5.38 -4.76 -11.07
C ASP A 71 5.48 -3.56 -12.01
N THR A 72 4.85 -3.57 -13.20
CA THR A 72 4.94 -2.47 -14.17
C THR A 72 3.66 -2.32 -14.99
N ILE A 73 3.22 -1.07 -15.13
CA ILE A 73 1.97 -0.65 -15.73
C ILE A 73 2.20 0.50 -16.73
N MET A 74 1.32 0.59 -17.73
CA MET A 74 1.30 1.65 -18.73
C MET A 74 -0.12 2.15 -18.95
N LEU A 75 -0.30 3.44 -18.80
CA LEU A 75 -1.53 4.16 -19.10
C LEU A 75 -1.44 4.77 -20.49
N ALA A 76 -2.45 4.56 -21.32
CA ALA A 76 -2.52 5.08 -22.68
C ALA A 76 -3.93 5.59 -23.03
N GLY A 77 -4.00 6.56 -23.94
CA GLY A 77 -5.24 7.00 -24.58
C GLY A 77 -5.36 6.41 -25.98
N ILE A 78 -6.53 5.93 -26.36
CA ILE A 78 -6.80 5.47 -27.73
C ILE A 78 -8.03 6.14 -28.29
N ARG A 79 -7.92 6.72 -29.50
CA ARG A 79 -9.08 7.30 -30.18
C ARG A 79 -9.98 6.20 -30.75
N ASP A 80 -11.29 6.36 -30.69
CA ASP A 80 -12.25 5.38 -31.23
C ASP A 80 -11.94 5.07 -32.71
N GLY A 81 -11.79 3.77 -33.01
CA GLY A 81 -11.36 3.28 -34.32
C GLY A 81 -9.88 3.45 -34.69
N SER A 82 -9.02 3.99 -33.81
CA SER A 82 -7.58 4.13 -34.06
C SER A 82 -6.81 2.80 -33.96
N GLN A 83 -5.64 2.73 -34.61
CA GLN A 83 -4.65 1.65 -34.45
C GLN A 83 -3.37 2.13 -33.76
N THR A 84 -3.33 3.41 -33.37
CA THR A 84 -2.27 4.02 -32.58
C THR A 84 -2.82 4.46 -31.23
N ILE A 85 -1.97 4.39 -30.22
CA ILE A 85 -2.22 4.86 -28.86
C ILE A 85 -1.24 5.97 -28.52
N ASP A 86 -1.69 6.89 -27.68
CA ASP A 86 -0.83 7.86 -27.02
C ASP A 86 -0.45 7.28 -25.66
N VAL A 87 0.83 6.99 -25.44
CA VAL A 87 1.33 6.51 -24.15
C VAL A 87 1.46 7.70 -23.23
N LEU A 88 0.65 7.68 -22.18
CA LEU A 88 0.45 8.81 -21.27
C LEU A 88 1.35 8.69 -20.04
N ALA A 89 1.56 7.48 -19.54
CA ALA A 89 2.52 7.16 -18.48
C ALA A 89 2.90 5.67 -18.53
N ALA A 90 4.11 5.32 -18.13
CA ALA A 90 4.52 3.93 -17.96
C ALA A 90 5.58 3.84 -16.87
N GLY A 91 5.38 2.98 -15.87
CA GLY A 91 6.26 2.88 -14.72
C GLY A 91 5.88 1.70 -13.82
N PRO A 92 6.61 1.48 -12.73
CA PRO A 92 6.24 0.50 -11.73
C PRO A 92 4.79 0.62 -11.23
N THR A 93 4.13 -0.51 -10.96
CA THR A 93 2.72 -0.51 -10.54
C THR A 93 2.52 0.04 -9.14
N ASP A 94 3.50 -0.13 -8.27
CA ASP A 94 3.54 0.44 -6.92
C ASP A 94 3.73 1.97 -6.93
N GLU A 95 4.18 2.54 -8.05
CA GLU A 95 4.13 3.97 -8.33
C GLU A 95 2.73 4.42 -8.80
N VAL A 96 1.67 3.59 -8.71
CA VAL A 96 0.27 3.96 -8.97
C VAL A 96 -0.52 4.17 -7.66
N LEU A 97 -0.72 5.43 -7.29
CA LEU A 97 -1.51 5.95 -6.18
C LEU A 97 -3.01 6.03 -6.50
N GLU A 98 -3.86 5.54 -5.59
CA GLU A 98 -5.32 5.74 -5.64
C GLU A 98 -5.73 7.22 -5.57
N TYR A 99 -4.92 8.01 -4.87
CA TYR A 99 -5.14 9.44 -4.68
C TYR A 99 -3.81 10.20 -4.66
N THR A 100 -3.60 11.03 -5.67
CA THR A 100 -2.62 12.12 -5.64
C THR A 100 -3.23 13.35 -4.96
N PRO A 101 -2.51 13.98 -4.01
CA PRO A 101 -2.94 15.21 -3.36
C PRO A 101 -3.25 16.33 -4.36
N LYS A 102 -4.14 17.25 -3.95
CA LYS A 102 -4.51 18.41 -4.76
C LYS A 102 -3.28 19.23 -5.17
N ASP A 103 -3.21 19.59 -6.46
CA ASP A 103 -2.13 20.41 -7.06
C ASP A 103 -0.73 19.75 -6.99
N VAL A 104 -0.69 18.43 -6.80
CA VAL A 104 0.54 17.63 -6.72
C VAL A 104 0.49 16.50 -7.75
N THR A 105 1.62 16.26 -8.41
CA THR A 105 1.85 15.09 -9.26
C THR A 105 2.73 14.08 -8.55
N HIS A 106 2.55 12.81 -8.85
CA HIS A 106 3.48 11.75 -8.51
C HIS A 106 4.37 11.46 -9.74
N GLU A 107 5.68 11.35 -9.56
CA GLU A 107 6.59 11.02 -10.65
C GLU A 107 6.78 9.51 -10.73
N ALA A 108 6.52 8.94 -11.91
CA ALA A 108 6.78 7.55 -12.20
C ALA A 108 7.58 7.42 -13.49
N ASN A 109 8.81 6.86 -13.41
CA ASN A 109 9.72 6.65 -14.54
C ASN A 109 9.87 7.88 -15.48
N GLY A 110 10.03 9.08 -14.89
CA GLY A 110 10.21 10.34 -15.62
C GLY A 110 8.93 10.93 -16.23
N VAL A 111 7.76 10.42 -15.84
CA VAL A 111 6.45 10.98 -16.21
C VAL A 111 5.70 11.37 -14.95
N LEU A 112 5.27 12.64 -14.88
CA LEU A 112 4.42 13.11 -13.78
C LEU A 112 2.98 12.67 -14.04
N TRP A 113 2.34 12.09 -13.05
CA TRP A 113 0.97 11.59 -13.17
C TRP A 113 0.12 11.88 -11.94
N PHE A 114 -1.18 11.82 -12.10
CA PHE A 114 -2.15 12.08 -11.03
C PHE A 114 -3.38 11.20 -11.17
N CYS A 115 -3.97 10.81 -10.05
CA CYS A 115 -5.21 10.06 -9.97
C CYS A 115 -6.00 10.45 -8.72
N ASN A 116 -7.32 10.44 -8.83
CA ASN A 116 -8.22 10.43 -7.69
C ASN A 116 -9.39 9.50 -7.99
N ALA A 117 -10.35 9.39 -7.07
CA ALA A 117 -11.51 8.52 -7.20
C ALA A 117 -12.33 8.73 -8.50
N TYR A 118 -12.14 9.84 -9.22
CA TYR A 118 -13.01 10.32 -10.30
C TYR A 118 -12.28 10.81 -11.55
N SER A 119 -10.95 10.92 -11.54
CA SER A 119 -10.14 11.45 -12.64
C SER A 119 -8.71 10.92 -12.58
N MET A 120 -8.05 10.83 -13.73
CA MET A 120 -6.63 10.52 -13.83
C MET A 120 -6.01 11.24 -15.02
N GLY A 121 -4.71 11.50 -14.94
CA GLY A 121 -3.99 12.24 -15.96
C GLY A 121 -2.50 12.29 -15.70
N PHE A 122 -1.81 13.11 -16.50
CA PHE A 122 -0.35 13.20 -16.53
C PHE A 122 0.11 14.60 -16.94
N ALA A 123 1.34 14.94 -16.62
CA ALA A 123 2.00 16.20 -16.91
C ALA A 123 3.46 15.98 -17.30
N GLY A 124 4.06 16.93 -18.00
CA GLY A 124 5.49 16.89 -18.29
C GLY A 124 6.31 17.20 -17.03
N PRO A 125 7.53 16.67 -16.88
CA PRO A 125 8.43 17.06 -15.81
C PRO A 125 8.60 18.59 -15.74
N GLY A 126 8.29 19.19 -14.57
CA GLY A 126 8.35 20.64 -14.34
C GLY A 126 7.05 21.41 -14.59
N ASP A 127 5.99 20.76 -15.07
CA ASP A 127 4.68 21.38 -15.23
C ASP A 127 3.95 21.57 -13.89
N VAL A 128 3.42 22.76 -13.64
CA VAL A 128 2.60 23.05 -12.45
C VAL A 128 1.15 22.64 -12.70
N ILE A 129 0.62 21.69 -11.92
CA ILE A 129 -0.80 21.31 -11.96
C ILE A 129 -1.60 22.19 -10.99
N LYS A 130 -2.67 22.82 -11.49
CA LYS A 130 -3.69 23.48 -10.66
C LYS A 130 -5.08 22.92 -10.93
N GLN A 131 -5.75 22.45 -9.89
CA GLN A 131 -7.15 22.10 -9.86
C GLN A 131 -7.99 23.39 -9.91
N LEU A 132 -8.48 23.73 -11.09
CA LEU A 132 -9.46 24.82 -11.25
C LEU A 132 -10.89 24.29 -11.09
N MET A 133 -11.70 24.98 -10.27
CA MET A 133 -13.15 24.77 -10.25
C MET A 133 -13.75 25.39 -11.51
N VAL A 134 -13.97 24.58 -12.54
CA VAL A 134 -14.58 25.06 -13.78
C VAL A 134 -16.05 24.64 -13.86
N ASP A 135 -16.89 25.67 -13.78
CA ASP A 135 -18.34 25.70 -14.06
C ASP A 135 -19.28 25.07 -13.01
N THR A 136 -19.73 25.92 -12.10
CA THR A 136 -20.73 25.65 -11.09
C THR A 136 -22.14 25.85 -11.65
N SER A 137 -22.82 24.76 -11.98
CA SER A 137 -24.29 24.71 -11.87
C SER A 137 -24.84 23.44 -11.21
N ASP A 138 -23.99 22.46 -10.89
CA ASP A 138 -24.37 21.23 -10.21
C ASP A 138 -23.35 20.88 -9.12
N ASP A 139 -23.80 20.74 -7.87
CA ASP A 139 -22.95 20.35 -6.73
C ASP A 139 -22.33 18.94 -6.88
N ARG A 140 -22.75 18.17 -7.90
CA ARG A 140 -22.21 16.85 -8.24
C ARG A 140 -20.88 16.88 -9.01
N ASP A 141 -20.42 18.05 -9.44
CA ASP A 141 -19.27 18.23 -10.36
C ASP A 141 -18.01 18.83 -9.69
N ARG A 142 -18.03 18.98 -8.35
CA ARG A 142 -16.91 19.54 -7.56
C ARG A 142 -15.59 18.74 -7.63
N ASP A 143 -15.63 17.52 -8.15
CA ASP A 143 -14.48 16.61 -8.23
C ASP A 143 -13.79 16.58 -9.61
N ARG A 144 -14.23 17.40 -10.57
CA ARG A 144 -13.70 17.38 -11.95
C ARG A 144 -12.51 18.32 -12.09
N LEU A 145 -11.31 17.76 -12.23
CA LEU A 145 -10.10 18.52 -12.56
C LEU A 145 -10.12 19.00 -14.01
N THR A 146 -9.89 20.29 -14.25
CA THR A 146 -9.53 20.83 -15.57
C THR A 146 -8.11 21.39 -15.52
N TRP A 147 -7.34 21.19 -16.59
CA TRP A 147 -5.88 21.26 -16.56
C TRP A 147 -5.40 22.52 -17.30
N ASN A 148 -4.47 23.28 -16.71
CA ASN A 148 -3.81 24.43 -17.36
C ASN A 148 -2.30 24.38 -17.08
N THR A 149 -1.48 24.08 -18.09
CA THR A 149 0.01 24.12 -17.99
C THR A 149 0.59 25.46 -18.40
N ASN A 150 -0.23 26.45 -18.79
CA ASN A 150 0.28 27.70 -19.36
C ASN A 150 0.19 28.90 -18.42
N GLY A 151 0.32 28.71 -17.10
CA GLY A 151 0.57 29.80 -16.15
C GLY A 151 -0.46 30.95 -16.07
N PHE A 152 -1.60 30.85 -16.75
CA PHE A 152 -2.65 31.88 -16.65
C PHE A 152 -3.43 31.71 -15.34
N SER A 153 -3.15 32.59 -14.36
CA SER A 153 -4.02 32.78 -13.20
C SER A 153 -5.36 33.36 -13.67
N VAL A 154 -6.45 32.61 -13.50
CA VAL A 154 -7.80 33.18 -13.61
C VAL A 154 -8.09 33.88 -12.28
N PRO A 155 -8.43 35.18 -12.26
CA PRO A 155 -8.81 35.87 -11.03
C PRO A 155 -10.12 35.30 -10.48
N ASP A 156 -10.17 35.08 -9.17
CA ASP A 156 -11.31 34.51 -8.47
C ASP A 156 -12.65 35.26 -8.72
N GLU A 157 -13.70 34.43 -8.80
CA GLU A 157 -15.12 34.65 -8.46
C GLU A 157 -16.17 35.16 -9.47
N ASP A 158 -15.91 35.55 -10.73
CA ASP A 158 -17.06 35.93 -11.62
C ASP A 158 -16.84 35.85 -13.15
N TYR A 159 -15.94 34.97 -13.62
CA TYR A 159 -15.65 34.86 -15.06
C TYR A 159 -16.20 33.57 -15.68
N THR A 160 -17.29 33.66 -16.45
CA THR A 160 -17.67 32.62 -17.41
C THR A 160 -16.64 32.55 -18.52
N ILE A 161 -15.97 31.41 -18.67
CA ILE A 161 -15.02 31.15 -19.75
C ILE A 161 -15.77 31.23 -21.10
N PRO A 162 -15.27 31.98 -22.12
CA PRO A 162 -15.91 32.04 -23.42
C PRO A 162 -16.00 30.65 -24.07
N ASP A 163 -17.16 30.31 -24.66
CA ASP A 163 -17.42 29.03 -25.35
C ASP A 163 -16.34 28.64 -26.38
N GLU A 164 -15.60 29.61 -26.91
CA GLU A 164 -14.53 29.42 -27.90
C GLU A 164 -13.27 28.74 -27.34
N LEU A 165 -13.11 28.61 -26.02
CA LEU A 165 -12.03 27.82 -25.39
C LEU A 165 -12.34 26.32 -25.29
N THR A 166 -13.56 25.89 -25.62
CA THR A 166 -13.88 24.45 -25.66
C THR A 166 -13.30 23.73 -26.87
N HIS A 167 -12.90 24.44 -27.93
CA HIS A 167 -12.37 23.80 -29.14
C HIS A 167 -11.33 24.67 -29.87
N GLY A 168 -10.03 24.47 -29.57
CA GLY A 168 -8.95 24.68 -30.54
C GLY A 168 -7.66 25.37 -30.07
N GLY A 169 -6.51 24.85 -30.54
CA GLY A 169 -5.36 25.69 -30.92
C GLY A 169 -3.94 25.29 -30.51
N GLN A 170 -3.46 24.09 -30.83
CA GLN A 170 -2.06 23.64 -30.74
C GLN A 170 -0.96 24.74 -30.72
N SER A 171 -0.23 24.81 -29.60
CA SER A 171 1.24 24.80 -29.56
C SER A 171 1.62 24.34 -28.14
N GLY A 172 2.24 23.15 -28.06
CA GLY A 172 2.72 22.51 -26.82
C GLY A 172 1.68 21.98 -25.82
N ARG A 173 0.41 21.84 -26.20
CA ARG A 173 -0.74 21.80 -25.26
C ARG A 173 -1.05 20.43 -24.67
N ASN A 174 -1.29 20.43 -23.34
CA ASN A 174 -2.08 19.46 -22.58
C ASN A 174 -3.28 18.90 -23.34
N ILE A 175 -3.44 17.58 -23.25
CA ILE A 175 -4.67 16.92 -23.66
C ILE A 175 -5.68 17.05 -22.51
N ASN A 176 -6.63 17.98 -22.63
CA ASN A 176 -7.76 18.04 -21.70
C ASN A 176 -8.79 16.99 -22.14
N LEU A 177 -8.79 15.81 -21.49
CA LEU A 177 -9.60 14.64 -21.85
C LEU A 177 -10.92 14.53 -21.07
N THR A 178 -11.28 15.54 -20.29
CA THR A 178 -12.51 15.54 -19.51
C THR A 178 -13.70 15.67 -20.48
N TYR A 179 -14.40 14.56 -20.75
CA TYR A 179 -15.57 14.42 -21.65
C TYR A 179 -15.33 14.12 -23.14
N SER A 180 -14.20 13.54 -23.53
CA SER A 180 -14.10 13.06 -24.91
C SER A 180 -14.82 11.73 -25.11
N THR A 181 -15.91 11.73 -25.89
CA THR A 181 -16.54 10.50 -26.41
C THR A 181 -15.78 9.90 -27.59
N GLU A 182 -14.70 10.54 -28.02
CA GLU A 182 -13.85 10.06 -29.12
C GLU A 182 -12.63 9.29 -28.61
N TRP A 183 -12.40 9.21 -27.29
CA TRP A 183 -11.23 8.57 -26.69
C TRP A 183 -11.63 7.58 -25.59
N ASP A 184 -10.95 6.43 -25.60
CA ASP A 184 -10.99 5.43 -24.54
C ASP A 184 -9.71 5.50 -23.71
N ARG A 185 -9.83 5.16 -22.42
CA ARG A 185 -8.71 4.88 -21.52
C ARG A 185 -8.25 3.45 -21.73
N LEU A 186 -6.93 3.25 -21.77
CA LEU A 186 -6.28 1.95 -21.88
C LEU A 186 -5.25 1.79 -20.77
N VAL A 187 -5.34 0.72 -19.99
CA VAL A 187 -4.32 0.33 -19.00
C VAL A 187 -3.70 -0.98 -19.46
N LEU A 188 -2.37 -1.04 -19.47
CA LEU A 188 -1.59 -2.16 -19.93
C LEU A 188 -0.58 -2.60 -18.85
N GLU A 189 -0.30 -3.89 -18.78
CA GLU A 189 0.74 -4.44 -17.88
C GLU A 189 1.86 -5.12 -18.66
N TYR A 190 3.09 -5.00 -18.16
CA TYR A 190 4.26 -5.62 -18.77
C TYR A 190 4.36 -7.09 -18.36
N VAL A 191 4.29 -8.02 -19.32
CA VAL A 191 4.13 -9.44 -18.98
C VAL A 191 5.44 -10.24 -19.13
N GLY A 192 6.37 -9.81 -19.98
CA GLY A 192 7.49 -10.63 -20.48
C GLY A 192 7.00 -11.94 -21.12
N ASP A 193 7.87 -12.68 -21.82
CA ASP A 193 7.45 -13.97 -22.41
C ASP A 193 7.42 -15.07 -21.33
N VAL A 194 6.23 -15.38 -20.83
CA VAL A 194 5.99 -16.32 -19.71
C VAL A 194 5.97 -17.78 -20.13
N GLY A 195 5.97 -18.06 -21.43
CA GLY A 195 5.67 -19.39 -21.96
C GLY A 195 4.17 -19.75 -21.84
N ASN A 196 3.83 -21.02 -22.07
CA ASN A 196 2.43 -21.48 -22.07
C ASN A 196 2.02 -22.08 -20.71
N PRO A 197 0.75 -21.92 -20.28
CA PRO A 197 0.25 -22.56 -19.07
C PRO A 197 0.18 -24.09 -19.26
N VAL A 198 0.69 -24.84 -18.29
CA VAL A 198 0.71 -26.31 -18.31
C VAL A 198 -0.10 -26.96 -17.19
N ALA A 199 -0.40 -26.23 -16.12
CA ALA A 199 -1.31 -26.71 -15.06
C ALA A 199 -1.97 -25.55 -14.32
N LEU A 200 -3.15 -25.81 -13.74
CA LEU A 200 -3.83 -24.90 -12.81
C LEU A 200 -3.97 -25.57 -11.44
N VAL A 201 -3.68 -24.82 -10.38
CA VAL A 201 -3.85 -25.24 -8.99
C VAL A 201 -4.90 -24.35 -8.34
N ILE A 202 -5.97 -24.95 -7.83
CA ILE A 202 -7.02 -24.26 -7.08
C ILE A 202 -6.76 -24.47 -5.58
N GLN A 203 -6.85 -23.40 -4.80
CA GLN A 203 -6.64 -23.38 -3.36
C GLN A 203 -7.90 -22.87 -2.66
N GLY A 204 -8.38 -23.60 -1.66
CA GLY A 204 -9.52 -23.21 -0.83
C GLY A 204 -9.94 -24.33 0.11
N PRO A 205 -11.01 -24.14 0.90
CA PRO A 205 -11.47 -25.13 1.86
C PRO A 205 -12.06 -26.37 1.17
N GLU A 206 -11.77 -27.57 1.71
CA GLU A 206 -12.32 -28.84 1.22
C GLU A 206 -13.80 -29.04 1.59
N THR A 207 -14.31 -28.27 2.55
CA THR A 207 -15.70 -28.33 3.05
C THR A 207 -16.27 -26.94 3.29
N ILE A 208 -17.52 -26.71 2.90
CA ILE A 208 -18.27 -25.47 3.14
C ILE A 208 -19.64 -25.80 3.73
N VAL A 209 -20.16 -24.99 4.64
CA VAL A 209 -21.51 -25.16 5.21
C VAL A 209 -22.56 -24.57 4.26
N LYS A 210 -23.72 -25.20 4.13
CA LYS A 210 -24.85 -24.69 3.34
C LYS A 210 -25.15 -23.21 3.67
N GLY A 211 -25.35 -22.39 2.65
CA GLY A 211 -25.59 -20.95 2.80
C GLY A 211 -24.37 -20.10 3.19
N ALA A 212 -23.18 -20.71 3.36
CA ALA A 212 -21.94 -19.97 3.58
C ALA A 212 -21.21 -19.71 2.26
N SER A 213 -20.29 -18.75 2.29
CA SER A 213 -19.40 -18.43 1.17
C SER A 213 -17.94 -18.63 1.55
N ALA A 214 -17.09 -18.95 0.58
CA ALA A 214 -15.64 -19.06 0.77
C ALA A 214 -14.88 -18.59 -0.47
N GLN A 215 -13.70 -18.01 -0.22
CA GLN A 215 -12.78 -17.57 -1.27
C GLN A 215 -11.93 -18.75 -1.75
N PHE A 216 -11.88 -18.94 -3.06
CA PHE A 216 -10.92 -19.81 -3.75
C PHE A 216 -9.91 -18.96 -4.51
N LYS A 217 -8.66 -19.41 -4.53
CA LYS A 217 -7.56 -18.78 -5.27
C LYS A 217 -7.04 -19.74 -6.33
N ALA A 218 -6.57 -19.21 -7.44
CA ALA A 218 -6.01 -20.00 -8.54
C ALA A 218 -4.53 -19.65 -8.76
N VAL A 219 -3.73 -20.64 -9.13
CA VAL A 219 -2.32 -20.48 -9.49
C VAL A 219 -2.06 -21.25 -10.77
N ALA A 220 -1.63 -20.55 -11.83
CA ALA A 220 -1.13 -21.17 -13.05
C ALA A 220 0.33 -21.58 -12.89
N VAL A 221 0.67 -22.76 -13.41
CA VAL A 221 2.04 -23.24 -13.56
C VAL A 221 2.36 -23.23 -15.05
N TYR A 222 3.45 -22.58 -15.43
CA TYR A 222 3.89 -22.43 -16.82
C TYR A 222 4.96 -23.46 -17.18
N ASP A 223 5.14 -23.73 -18.47
CA ASP A 223 6.18 -24.65 -18.98
C ASP A 223 7.61 -24.28 -18.57
N THR A 224 7.84 -23.01 -18.27
CA THR A 224 9.07 -22.45 -17.68
C THR A 224 9.29 -22.85 -16.21
N GLY A 225 8.29 -23.45 -15.56
CA GLY A 225 8.30 -23.81 -14.14
C GLY A 225 7.88 -22.66 -13.20
N ILE A 226 7.63 -21.47 -13.74
CA ILE A 226 7.11 -20.32 -12.99
C ILE A 226 5.68 -20.62 -12.53
N LYS A 227 5.36 -20.25 -11.29
CA LYS A 227 4.00 -20.29 -10.74
C LYS A 227 3.49 -18.87 -10.61
N ARG A 228 2.30 -18.57 -11.14
CA ARG A 228 1.69 -17.24 -11.02
C ARG A 228 0.28 -17.36 -10.43
N PRO A 229 -0.07 -16.57 -9.40
CA PRO A 229 -1.46 -16.44 -9.00
C PRO A 229 -2.29 -15.86 -10.16
N LEU A 230 -3.54 -16.30 -10.28
CA LEU A 230 -4.50 -15.79 -11.25
C LEU A 230 -5.56 -14.99 -10.49
N ASN A 231 -5.85 -13.80 -10.98
CA ASN A 231 -6.85 -12.87 -10.44
C ASN A 231 -7.88 -12.43 -11.50
N SER A 232 -7.52 -12.48 -12.79
CA SER A 232 -8.39 -12.15 -13.93
C SER A 232 -8.16 -13.11 -15.12
N SER A 233 -9.03 -13.05 -16.14
CA SER A 233 -8.96 -13.88 -17.38
C SER A 233 -9.09 -15.40 -17.21
N MET A 234 -9.65 -15.86 -16.09
CA MET A 234 -10.05 -17.24 -15.87
C MET A 234 -11.56 -17.39 -15.77
N THR A 235 -12.08 -18.53 -16.23
CA THR A 235 -13.50 -18.87 -16.11
C THR A 235 -13.67 -19.86 -14.98
N TRP A 236 -14.36 -19.44 -13.91
CA TRP A 236 -14.82 -20.32 -12.85
C TRP A 236 -16.18 -20.92 -13.21
N ALA A 237 -16.35 -22.20 -12.95
CA ALA A 237 -17.65 -22.86 -13.03
C ALA A 237 -17.75 -23.91 -11.92
N VAL A 238 -18.97 -24.28 -11.57
CA VAL A 238 -19.21 -25.46 -10.73
C VAL A 238 -19.89 -26.55 -11.53
N SER A 239 -19.76 -27.79 -11.08
CA SER A 239 -20.39 -28.94 -11.73
C SER A 239 -21.93 -28.92 -11.64
N ASP A 240 -22.50 -28.18 -10.70
CA ASP A 240 -23.95 -28.07 -10.48
C ASP A 240 -24.33 -26.72 -9.82
N ASP A 241 -24.85 -25.79 -10.63
CA ASP A 241 -25.24 -24.45 -10.19
C ASP A 241 -26.45 -24.45 -9.22
N SER A 242 -27.16 -25.57 -9.09
CA SER A 242 -28.22 -25.70 -8.08
C SER A 242 -27.65 -25.88 -6.67
N LEU A 243 -26.42 -26.39 -6.56
CA LEU A 243 -25.76 -26.70 -5.29
C LEU A 243 -24.85 -25.57 -4.81
N ALA A 244 -24.22 -24.82 -5.70
CA ALA A 244 -23.43 -23.64 -5.37
C ALA A 244 -23.34 -22.71 -6.57
N THR A 245 -22.95 -21.47 -6.34
CA THR A 245 -22.52 -20.56 -7.41
C THR A 245 -21.11 -20.09 -7.11
N ILE A 246 -20.31 -19.81 -8.14
CA ILE A 246 -18.97 -19.23 -7.98
C ILE A 246 -18.87 -18.01 -8.89
N ASP A 247 -18.43 -16.88 -8.33
CA ASP A 247 -18.26 -15.66 -9.12
C ASP A 247 -16.90 -15.64 -9.85
N SER A 248 -16.71 -14.65 -10.72
CA SER A 248 -15.48 -14.48 -11.49
C SER A 248 -14.24 -14.23 -10.61
N ARG A 249 -14.43 -13.82 -9.35
CA ARG A 249 -13.36 -13.58 -8.37
C ARG A 249 -13.03 -14.83 -7.57
N GLY A 250 -13.67 -15.97 -7.84
CA GLY A 250 -13.47 -17.21 -7.11
C GLY A 250 -14.18 -17.26 -5.75
N VAL A 251 -15.15 -16.37 -5.49
CA VAL A 251 -16.01 -16.46 -4.30
C VAL A 251 -17.12 -17.46 -4.58
N LEU A 252 -17.07 -18.61 -3.91
CA LEU A 252 -18.11 -19.62 -3.99
C LEU A 252 -19.15 -19.39 -2.89
N THR A 253 -20.43 -19.45 -3.25
CA THR A 253 -21.57 -19.42 -2.33
C THR A 253 -22.33 -20.73 -2.41
N ALA A 254 -22.43 -21.44 -1.28
CA ALA A 254 -23.14 -22.71 -1.21
C ALA A 254 -24.66 -22.50 -1.10
N SER A 255 -25.44 -23.20 -1.92
CA SER A 255 -26.90 -23.23 -1.82
C SER A 255 -27.37 -23.98 -0.58
N ASP A 256 -28.64 -23.83 -0.26
CA ASP A 256 -29.28 -24.64 0.79
C ASP A 256 -29.45 -26.08 0.30
N VAL A 257 -28.74 -27.02 0.93
CA VAL A 257 -28.80 -28.45 0.62
C VAL A 257 -29.39 -29.22 1.81
N SER A 258 -30.12 -30.30 1.54
CA SER A 258 -30.80 -31.12 2.57
C SER A 258 -29.96 -32.30 3.08
N SER A 259 -28.82 -32.57 2.45
CA SER A 259 -27.83 -33.57 2.84
C SER A 259 -26.45 -33.18 2.26
N PRO A 260 -25.32 -33.73 2.74
CA PRO A 260 -24.02 -33.39 2.19
C PRO A 260 -23.91 -33.71 0.69
N GLN A 261 -23.52 -32.72 -0.10
CA GLN A 261 -23.35 -32.83 -1.55
C GLN A 261 -21.92 -32.49 -1.95
N LYS A 262 -21.38 -33.18 -2.95
CA LYS A 262 -20.09 -32.83 -3.54
C LYS A 262 -20.30 -31.93 -4.74
N VAL A 263 -19.50 -30.87 -4.83
CA VAL A 263 -19.46 -30.00 -6.00
C VAL A 263 -18.02 -29.88 -6.47
N THR A 264 -17.83 -29.96 -7.79
CA THR A 264 -16.51 -29.76 -8.41
C THR A 264 -16.44 -28.34 -8.93
N ILE A 265 -15.44 -27.58 -8.50
CA ILE A 265 -15.04 -26.32 -9.12
C ILE A 265 -14.20 -26.65 -10.34
N HIS A 266 -14.57 -26.09 -11.48
CA HIS A 266 -13.83 -26.10 -12.73
C HIS A 266 -13.23 -24.73 -12.95
N LEU A 267 -11.98 -24.71 -13.41
CA LEU A 267 -11.25 -23.50 -13.75
C LEU A 267 -10.67 -23.66 -15.15
N GLU A 268 -10.98 -22.71 -16.03
CA GLU A 268 -10.38 -22.62 -17.37
C GLU A 268 -9.55 -21.34 -17.46
N TYR A 269 -8.35 -21.45 -18.04
CA TYR A 269 -7.46 -20.31 -18.29
C TYR A 269 -6.87 -20.42 -19.69
N ILE A 270 -7.02 -19.38 -20.50
CA ILE A 270 -6.52 -19.34 -21.88
C ILE A 270 -5.41 -18.28 -21.97
N LYS A 271 -4.21 -18.69 -22.38
CA LYS A 271 -3.09 -17.79 -22.62
C LYS A 271 -2.33 -18.21 -23.88
N ASN A 272 -1.97 -17.26 -24.73
CA ASN A 272 -1.27 -17.50 -26.00
C ASN A 272 -1.98 -18.51 -26.93
N GLY A 273 -3.31 -18.58 -26.86
CA GLY A 273 -4.12 -19.55 -27.61
C GLY A 273 -4.08 -20.98 -27.06
N VAL A 274 -3.44 -21.21 -25.91
CA VAL A 274 -3.44 -22.50 -25.19
C VAL A 274 -4.45 -22.44 -24.05
N THR A 275 -5.43 -23.34 -24.08
CA THR A 275 -6.38 -23.56 -22.99
C THR A 275 -5.81 -24.53 -21.98
N CYS A 276 -5.80 -24.15 -20.71
CA CYS A 276 -5.45 -24.99 -19.57
C CYS A 276 -6.65 -25.11 -18.62
N GLU A 277 -6.89 -26.30 -18.09
CA GLU A 277 -8.02 -26.58 -17.21
C GLU A 277 -7.54 -27.14 -15.86
N GLY A 278 -8.25 -26.77 -14.79
CA GLY A 278 -8.05 -27.26 -13.43
C GLY A 278 -9.38 -27.65 -12.79
N SER A 279 -9.32 -28.54 -11.79
CA SER A 279 -10.51 -28.89 -11.01
C SER A 279 -10.20 -29.10 -9.54
N PHE A 280 -11.18 -28.80 -8.69
CA PHE A 280 -11.12 -28.97 -7.24
C PHE A 280 -12.47 -29.48 -6.72
N VAL A 281 -12.47 -30.51 -5.90
CA VAL A 281 -13.70 -31.09 -5.36
C VAL A 281 -13.86 -30.64 -3.91
N LEU A 282 -15.00 -30.02 -3.60
CA LEU A 282 -15.38 -29.67 -2.23
C LEU A 282 -16.69 -30.35 -1.83
N THR A 283 -16.92 -30.46 -0.52
CA THR A 283 -18.18 -30.98 0.03
C THR A 283 -18.98 -29.85 0.68
N ILE A 284 -20.18 -29.59 0.15
CA ILE A 284 -21.18 -28.76 0.81
C ILE A 284 -21.81 -29.60 1.89
N THR A 285 -21.56 -29.23 3.13
CA THR A 285 -22.07 -29.90 4.31
C THR A 285 -23.33 -29.19 4.78
N THR A 286 -24.30 -29.98 5.22
CA THR A 286 -25.35 -29.47 6.08
C THR A 286 -24.81 -29.45 7.50
N VAL A 287 -24.89 -28.32 8.20
CA VAL A 287 -24.96 -28.41 9.65
C VAL A 287 -26.31 -29.03 9.93
N GLU A 288 -26.34 -30.29 10.35
CA GLU A 288 -27.54 -30.88 10.91
C GLU A 288 -27.88 -30.08 12.16
N LYS A 289 -28.78 -29.10 12.01
CA LYS A 289 -29.37 -28.40 13.14
C LYS A 289 -30.34 -29.38 13.79
N LYS A 290 -29.97 -29.87 14.96
CA LYS A 290 -30.74 -30.87 15.67
C LYS A 290 -31.05 -30.35 17.07
N LEU A 291 -32.24 -30.67 17.53
CA LEU A 291 -32.67 -30.43 18.89
C LEU A 291 -32.26 -31.64 19.73
N TYR A 292 -31.53 -31.40 20.81
CA TYR A 292 -31.08 -32.41 21.76
C TYR A 292 -31.84 -32.19 23.05
N PHE A 293 -32.54 -33.21 23.52
CA PHE A 293 -33.23 -33.13 24.80
C PHE A 293 -33.14 -34.46 25.54
N SER A 294 -33.42 -34.44 26.82
CA SER A 294 -33.24 -35.62 27.66
C SER A 294 -34.42 -35.84 28.58
N ASN A 295 -34.62 -37.10 28.92
CA ASN A 295 -35.55 -37.51 29.95
C ASN A 295 -34.89 -38.45 30.97
N GLU A 296 -35.68 -39.01 31.89
CA GLU A 296 -35.17 -39.93 32.94
C GLU A 296 -34.46 -41.17 32.36
N TYR A 297 -34.78 -41.55 31.13
CA TYR A 297 -34.37 -42.83 30.55
C TYR A 297 -33.34 -42.69 29.43
N ALA A 298 -33.40 -41.62 28.63
CA ALA A 298 -32.64 -41.46 27.41
C ALA A 298 -32.40 -40.00 27.03
N CYS A 299 -31.37 -39.79 26.22
CA CYS A 299 -31.20 -38.57 25.43
C CYS A 299 -31.76 -38.81 24.03
N TRP A 300 -32.39 -37.79 23.49
CA TRP A 300 -33.05 -37.80 22.20
C TRP A 300 -32.47 -36.70 21.32
N ARG A 301 -32.52 -36.94 20.01
CA ARG A 301 -32.19 -35.98 18.99
C ARG A 301 -33.34 -35.92 17.98
N ALA A 302 -33.79 -34.73 17.61
CA ALA A 302 -34.83 -34.51 16.62
C ALA A 302 -34.45 -33.35 15.69
N ASP A 303 -35.18 -33.18 14.59
CA ASP A 303 -35.14 -31.94 13.83
C ASP A 303 -35.82 -30.79 14.62
N PRO A 304 -35.55 -29.51 14.30
CA PRO A 304 -36.06 -28.37 15.07
C PRO A 304 -37.58 -28.17 15.00
N ASP A 305 -38.27 -28.92 14.14
CA ASP A 305 -39.73 -29.02 14.06
C ASP A 305 -40.31 -30.23 14.82
N GLY A 306 -39.44 -31.03 15.47
CA GLY A 306 -39.82 -32.23 16.21
C GLY A 306 -39.85 -33.51 15.37
N SER A 307 -39.63 -33.43 14.05
CA SER A 307 -39.56 -34.60 13.19
C SER A 307 -38.24 -35.38 13.37
N ASN A 308 -38.15 -36.60 12.82
CA ASN A 308 -36.96 -37.45 12.89
C ASN A 308 -36.40 -37.66 14.31
N LEU A 309 -37.30 -37.92 15.26
CA LEU A 309 -36.95 -38.21 16.65
C LEU A 309 -36.21 -39.55 16.77
N GLU A 310 -34.98 -39.49 17.27
CA GLU A 310 -34.06 -40.61 17.41
C GLU A 310 -33.48 -40.68 18.83
N PRO A 311 -33.38 -41.87 19.45
CA PRO A 311 -32.65 -42.03 20.70
C PRO A 311 -31.14 -41.98 20.46
N LEU A 312 -30.42 -41.22 21.28
CA LEU A 312 -28.95 -41.20 21.24
C LEU A 312 -28.40 -42.46 21.94
N PRO A 313 -27.43 -43.16 21.34
CA PRO A 313 -26.85 -44.38 21.92
C PRO A 313 -26.06 -44.15 23.22
N VAL A 314 -25.89 -42.90 23.65
CA VAL A 314 -25.02 -42.45 24.75
C VAL A 314 -25.75 -42.11 26.06
N GLY A 315 -27.09 -42.09 26.07
CA GLY A 315 -27.87 -41.68 27.23
C GLY A 315 -28.60 -42.83 27.91
N GLN A 316 -28.05 -43.36 29.00
CA GLN A 316 -28.87 -43.93 30.08
C GLN A 316 -28.70 -43.01 31.30
N GLY A 317 -29.80 -42.49 31.84
CA GLY A 317 -29.83 -41.65 33.05
C GLY A 317 -30.00 -40.15 32.80
N ASN A 318 -30.24 -39.41 33.89
CA ASN A 318 -30.69 -38.01 33.87
C ASN A 318 -29.57 -37.08 33.38
N VAL A 319 -29.77 -36.46 32.22
CA VAL A 319 -28.92 -35.39 31.70
C VAL A 319 -29.61 -34.06 32.00
N PHE A 320 -28.86 -33.09 32.54
CA PHE A 320 -29.42 -31.79 32.94
C PHE A 320 -29.03 -30.64 32.01
N ASP A 321 -27.93 -30.79 31.28
CA ASP A 321 -27.49 -29.84 30.25
C ASP A 321 -26.50 -30.49 29.29
N ILE A 322 -26.37 -29.93 28.09
CA ILE A 322 -25.46 -30.35 27.03
C ILE A 322 -24.87 -29.13 26.32
N ALA A 323 -23.56 -29.11 26.13
CA ALA A 323 -22.83 -28.08 25.41
C ALA A 323 -22.15 -28.64 24.17
N PHE A 324 -22.01 -27.82 23.13
CA PHE A 324 -21.45 -28.22 21.85
C PHE A 324 -20.15 -27.48 21.53
N ASP A 325 -19.14 -28.23 21.14
CA ASP A 325 -17.90 -27.77 20.53
C ASP A 325 -17.93 -28.11 19.04
N TYR A 326 -18.37 -27.14 18.23
CA TYR A 326 -18.41 -27.34 16.78
C TYR A 326 -17.02 -27.31 16.14
N GLU A 327 -16.03 -26.66 16.76
CA GLU A 327 -14.66 -26.62 16.24
C GLU A 327 -14.08 -28.04 16.19
N ASN A 328 -14.33 -28.83 17.24
CA ASN A 328 -13.82 -30.20 17.37
C ASN A 328 -14.87 -31.29 17.11
N GLN A 329 -16.10 -30.92 16.71
CA GLN A 329 -17.22 -31.83 16.48
C GLN A 329 -17.56 -32.70 17.69
N ARG A 330 -17.55 -32.12 18.89
CA ARG A 330 -17.84 -32.81 20.16
C ARG A 330 -19.01 -32.19 20.92
N MET A 331 -19.67 -33.00 21.73
CA MET A 331 -20.64 -32.58 22.74
C MET A 331 -20.15 -32.96 24.13
N TYR A 332 -20.58 -32.18 25.13
CA TYR A 332 -20.23 -32.35 26.54
C TYR A 332 -21.48 -32.29 27.40
N TRP A 333 -21.64 -33.21 28.35
CA TRP A 333 -22.85 -33.24 29.19
C TRP A 333 -22.60 -33.83 30.57
N GLY A 334 -23.45 -33.45 31.51
CA GLY A 334 -23.56 -34.08 32.82
C GLY A 334 -24.44 -35.33 32.78
N SER A 335 -23.98 -36.44 33.33
CA SER A 335 -24.75 -37.68 33.42
C SER A 335 -24.91 -38.11 34.88
N LEU A 336 -26.14 -38.15 35.38
CA LEU A 336 -26.45 -38.76 36.67
C LEU A 336 -26.86 -40.22 36.47
N HIS A 337 -25.99 -41.12 36.90
CA HIS A 337 -26.24 -42.55 36.86
C HIS A 337 -26.40 -43.12 38.26
N ARG A 338 -27.16 -44.22 38.41
CA ARG A 338 -27.40 -44.88 39.71
C ARG A 338 -26.10 -45.32 40.43
N TYR A 339 -24.95 -45.30 39.75
CA TYR A 339 -23.65 -45.78 40.27
C TYR A 339 -22.50 -44.76 40.20
N ALA A 340 -22.59 -43.66 39.43
CA ALA A 340 -21.58 -42.59 39.37
C ALA A 340 -22.13 -41.34 38.66
N ASN A 341 -21.76 -40.15 39.14
CA ASN A 341 -22.03 -38.87 38.47
C ASN A 341 -20.78 -38.45 37.69
N GLU A 342 -20.93 -38.19 36.39
CA GLU A 342 -19.80 -37.99 35.48
C GLU A 342 -20.05 -36.83 34.51
N LEU A 343 -19.00 -36.06 34.22
CA LEU A 343 -18.91 -35.17 33.07
C LEU A 343 -18.39 -36.00 31.88
N LYS A 344 -19.11 -35.97 30.77
CA LYS A 344 -18.85 -36.82 29.60
C LYS A 344 -18.65 -35.98 28.34
N SER A 345 -17.97 -36.58 27.37
CA SER A 345 -17.78 -36.04 26.03
C SER A 345 -18.00 -37.13 24.98
N ALA A 346 -18.52 -36.78 23.81
CA ALA A 346 -18.69 -37.66 22.65
C ALA A 346 -18.64 -36.84 21.35
N ASN A 347 -18.53 -37.50 20.20
CA ASN A 347 -18.78 -36.87 18.90
C ASN A 347 -20.25 -36.40 18.81
N LEU A 348 -20.57 -35.43 17.96
CA LEU A 348 -21.94 -34.90 17.80
C LEU A 348 -23.00 -35.96 17.44
N ASP A 349 -22.59 -37.07 16.83
CA ASP A 349 -23.46 -38.21 16.50
C ASP A 349 -23.66 -39.22 17.66
N GLY A 350 -23.01 -38.98 18.80
CA GLY A 350 -23.01 -39.90 19.95
C GLY A 350 -21.96 -41.00 19.88
N SER A 351 -21.09 -41.05 18.88
CA SER A 351 -19.96 -41.97 18.87
C SER A 351 -18.81 -41.48 19.77
N ASP A 352 -17.83 -42.35 20.06
CA ASP A 352 -16.61 -41.98 20.82
C ASP A 352 -16.85 -41.33 22.20
N TYR A 353 -17.78 -41.92 22.97
CA TYR A 353 -18.10 -41.40 24.30
C TYR A 353 -17.00 -41.72 25.32
N VAL A 354 -16.63 -40.71 26.12
CA VAL A 354 -15.59 -40.80 27.15
C VAL A 354 -16.02 -40.01 28.39
N ALA A 355 -15.81 -40.57 29.59
CA ALA A 355 -15.93 -39.83 30.84
C ALA A 355 -14.66 -38.99 31.08
N ILE A 356 -14.82 -37.68 31.19
CA ILE A 356 -13.71 -36.71 31.36
C ILE A 356 -13.64 -36.14 32.78
N GLY A 357 -14.61 -36.46 33.65
CA GLY A 357 -14.59 -36.04 35.05
C GLY A 357 -15.67 -36.71 35.90
N LYS A 358 -15.53 -36.62 37.23
CA LYS A 358 -16.57 -36.99 38.20
C LYS A 358 -17.11 -35.73 38.86
N ALA A 359 -18.38 -35.43 38.64
CA ALA A 359 -19.06 -34.23 39.14
C ALA A 359 -20.59 -34.40 39.05
N TYR A 360 -21.34 -33.73 39.93
CA TYR A 360 -22.80 -33.62 39.80
C TYR A 360 -23.15 -32.42 38.90
N VAL A 361 -22.93 -32.61 37.60
CA VAL A 361 -23.05 -31.52 36.62
C VAL A 361 -24.50 -31.20 36.32
N ARG A 362 -24.91 -29.95 36.57
CA ARG A 362 -26.25 -29.44 36.20
C ARG A 362 -26.26 -28.44 35.06
N GLY A 363 -25.20 -27.66 34.89
CA GLY A 363 -24.97 -26.79 33.74
C GLY A 363 -23.56 -27.01 33.20
N VAL A 364 -23.40 -26.94 31.89
CA VAL A 364 -22.11 -27.13 31.22
C VAL A 364 -21.98 -26.13 30.07
N ALA A 365 -20.79 -25.55 29.93
CA ALA A 365 -20.46 -24.68 28.81
C ALA A 365 -19.03 -24.95 28.34
N VAL A 366 -18.75 -24.65 27.08
CA VAL A 366 -17.42 -24.86 26.49
C VAL A 366 -16.87 -23.57 25.93
N TYR A 367 -15.55 -23.39 26.06
CA TYR A 367 -14.78 -22.42 25.32
C TYR A 367 -13.74 -23.17 24.48
N PRO A 368 -14.12 -23.67 23.30
CA PRO A 368 -13.22 -24.45 22.43
C PRO A 368 -11.94 -23.68 22.12
N GLY A 369 -12.07 -22.36 21.99
CA GLY A 369 -10.96 -21.52 21.61
C GLY A 369 -9.82 -21.42 22.62
N ALA A 370 -10.12 -21.56 23.91
CA ALA A 370 -9.12 -21.71 24.98
C ALA A 370 -8.87 -23.19 25.34
N GLY A 371 -9.53 -24.13 24.65
CA GLY A 371 -9.48 -25.54 24.96
C GLY A 371 -10.06 -25.88 26.33
N LYS A 372 -11.13 -25.18 26.77
CA LYS A 372 -11.70 -25.32 28.11
C LYS A 372 -13.16 -25.78 28.13
N VAL A 373 -13.52 -26.56 29.15
CA VAL A 373 -14.91 -26.88 29.54
C VAL A 373 -15.18 -26.38 30.95
N TYR A 374 -16.34 -25.76 31.16
CA TYR A 374 -16.82 -25.20 32.42
C TYR A 374 -18.08 -25.94 32.85
N TRP A 375 -18.28 -26.12 34.16
CA TRP A 375 -19.50 -26.72 34.68
C TRP A 375 -19.86 -26.22 36.08
N THR A 376 -21.13 -26.35 36.42
CA THR A 376 -21.64 -26.23 37.80
C THR A 376 -21.72 -27.62 38.43
N ASP A 377 -21.13 -27.81 39.61
CA ASP A 377 -21.29 -29.02 40.42
C ASP A 377 -22.21 -28.74 41.62
N SER A 378 -23.44 -29.23 41.54
CA SER A 378 -24.45 -28.97 42.58
C SER A 378 -24.30 -29.85 43.82
N ALA A 379 -23.39 -30.85 43.82
CA ALA A 379 -23.11 -31.64 45.02
C ALA A 379 -22.02 -30.99 45.88
N SER A 380 -21.07 -30.29 45.25
CA SER A 380 -20.02 -29.53 45.94
C SER A 380 -20.29 -28.03 46.04
N ASP A 381 -21.37 -27.53 45.45
CA ASP A 381 -21.70 -26.10 45.34
C ASP A 381 -20.54 -25.29 44.74
N THR A 382 -20.00 -25.77 43.62
CA THR A 382 -18.86 -25.17 42.93
C THR A 382 -19.14 -24.85 41.46
N ILE A 383 -18.41 -23.87 40.92
CA ILE A 383 -18.21 -23.69 39.47
C ILE A 383 -16.77 -24.03 39.17
N GLU A 384 -16.57 -24.90 38.19
CA GLU A 384 -15.29 -25.53 37.92
C GLU A 384 -14.98 -25.50 36.42
N ARG A 385 -13.70 -25.63 36.08
CA ARG A 385 -13.21 -25.69 34.70
C ARG A 385 -12.10 -26.71 34.56
N ALA A 386 -11.96 -27.29 33.37
CA ALA A 386 -10.84 -28.13 32.98
C ALA A 386 -10.47 -27.87 31.51
N ASN A 387 -9.39 -28.48 31.05
CA ASN A 387 -9.17 -28.68 29.62
C ASN A 387 -10.31 -29.54 29.03
N LEU A 388 -10.54 -29.46 27.71
CA LEU A 388 -11.59 -30.25 27.03
C LEU A 388 -11.47 -31.77 27.23
N ASP A 389 -10.26 -32.27 27.50
CA ASP A 389 -9.99 -33.68 27.82
C ASP A 389 -10.20 -34.03 29.30
N GLY A 390 -10.58 -33.07 30.14
CA GLY A 390 -10.77 -33.21 31.59
C GLY A 390 -9.51 -32.98 32.43
N SER A 391 -8.35 -32.75 31.81
CA SER A 391 -7.11 -32.46 32.55
C SER A 391 -7.09 -31.04 33.12
N ASN A 392 -6.20 -30.76 34.08
CA ASN A 392 -6.03 -29.43 34.70
C ASN A 392 -7.34 -28.84 35.27
N LYS A 393 -8.03 -29.63 36.10
CA LYS A 393 -9.24 -29.20 36.80
C LYS A 393 -8.95 -28.09 37.81
N GLU A 394 -9.75 -27.03 37.76
CA GLU A 394 -9.69 -25.83 38.60
C GLU A 394 -11.08 -25.53 39.18
N VAL A 395 -11.14 -25.10 40.44
CA VAL A 395 -12.36 -24.58 41.07
C VAL A 395 -12.33 -23.06 40.99
N LEU A 396 -13.30 -22.46 40.30
CA LEU A 396 -13.37 -21.02 40.03
C LEU A 396 -14.18 -20.30 41.11
N VAL A 397 -15.35 -20.85 41.46
CA VAL A 397 -16.24 -20.30 42.51
C VAL A 397 -16.61 -21.42 43.47
N SER A 398 -16.51 -21.18 44.78
CA SER A 398 -16.73 -22.20 45.82
C SER A 398 -17.41 -21.69 47.10
N SER A 399 -17.88 -20.43 47.10
CA SER A 399 -18.49 -19.81 48.27
C SER A 399 -19.77 -19.08 47.90
N GLY A 400 -20.81 -19.20 48.73
CA GLY A 400 -22.06 -18.46 48.55
C GLY A 400 -22.92 -18.96 47.39
N LEU A 401 -22.70 -20.20 46.93
CA LEU A 401 -23.52 -20.93 45.97
C LEU A 401 -24.40 -21.94 46.71
N ALA A 402 -25.58 -22.25 46.17
CA ALA A 402 -26.42 -23.33 46.62
C ALA A 402 -27.12 -23.98 45.42
N MET A 403 -26.79 -25.22 45.12
CA MET A 403 -27.30 -25.96 43.96
C MET A 403 -27.17 -25.17 42.64
N PRO A 404 -25.98 -24.69 42.25
CA PRO A 404 -25.80 -24.00 40.97
C PRO A 404 -26.18 -24.91 39.79
N SER A 405 -26.82 -24.35 38.76
CA SER A 405 -27.40 -25.08 37.62
C SER A 405 -26.96 -24.49 36.27
N GLY A 406 -27.87 -24.08 35.37
CA GLY A 406 -27.54 -23.62 34.01
C GLY A 406 -26.39 -22.61 34.00
N LEU A 407 -25.48 -22.76 33.03
CA LEU A 407 -24.23 -22.02 32.92
C LEU A 407 -23.97 -21.65 31.46
N GLU A 408 -23.66 -20.40 31.19
CA GLU A 408 -23.33 -19.91 29.85
C GLU A 408 -22.16 -18.92 29.89
N LEU A 409 -21.45 -18.77 28.77
CA LEU A 409 -20.25 -17.94 28.66
C LEU A 409 -20.46 -16.80 27.67
N ASP A 410 -20.10 -15.58 28.07
CA ASP A 410 -19.81 -14.46 27.17
C ASP A 410 -18.30 -14.36 27.05
N VAL A 411 -17.77 -15.18 26.14
CA VAL A 411 -16.32 -15.30 25.91
C VAL A 411 -15.68 -14.00 25.42
N SER A 412 -16.43 -13.17 24.69
CA SER A 412 -15.98 -11.86 24.20
C SER A 412 -15.71 -10.89 25.35
N GLU A 413 -16.60 -10.86 26.34
CA GLU A 413 -16.46 -9.99 27.52
C GLU A 413 -15.69 -10.66 28.67
N GLY A 414 -15.23 -11.90 28.47
CA GLY A 414 -14.55 -12.67 29.50
C GLY A 414 -15.44 -12.96 30.71
N LYS A 415 -16.74 -13.20 30.51
CA LYS A 415 -17.72 -13.43 31.59
C LYS A 415 -18.40 -14.79 31.52
N MET A 416 -18.84 -15.28 32.68
CA MET A 416 -19.72 -16.43 32.84
C MET A 416 -20.98 -16.05 33.60
N TYR A 417 -22.11 -16.61 33.19
CA TYR A 417 -23.43 -16.38 33.77
C TYR A 417 -24.00 -17.71 34.22
N TRP A 418 -24.57 -17.77 35.43
CA TRP A 418 -25.18 -18.99 35.92
C TRP A 418 -26.45 -18.75 36.74
N VAL A 419 -27.26 -19.81 36.84
CA VAL A 419 -28.39 -19.88 37.77
C VAL A 419 -27.90 -20.48 39.09
N ASP A 420 -28.18 -19.80 40.19
CA ASP A 420 -27.95 -20.26 41.56
C ASP A 420 -29.30 -20.67 42.17
N THR A 421 -29.77 -21.88 41.79
CA THR A 421 -31.13 -22.36 42.04
C THR A 421 -31.51 -22.30 43.52
N GLY A 422 -30.66 -22.80 44.41
CA GLY A 422 -30.94 -22.87 45.84
C GLY A 422 -31.01 -21.51 46.52
N ASN A 423 -30.36 -20.49 45.95
CA ASN A 423 -30.43 -19.11 46.43
C ASN A 423 -31.40 -18.24 45.63
N ASN A 424 -32.08 -18.78 44.61
CA ASN A 424 -33.03 -18.07 43.76
C ASN A 424 -32.44 -16.82 43.06
N HIS A 425 -31.25 -16.96 42.48
CA HIS A 425 -30.54 -15.87 41.80
C HIS A 425 -30.08 -16.24 40.38
N VAL A 426 -29.93 -15.23 39.52
CA VAL A 426 -29.03 -15.28 38.34
C VAL A 426 -27.81 -14.45 38.66
N ARG A 427 -26.62 -14.96 38.33
CA ARG A 427 -25.33 -14.40 38.73
C ARG A 427 -24.36 -14.32 37.55
N CYS A 428 -23.33 -13.50 37.71
CA CYS A 428 -22.27 -13.29 36.73
C CYS A 428 -20.92 -13.15 37.43
N ALA A 429 -19.85 -13.59 36.78
CA ALA A 429 -18.46 -13.40 37.20
C ALA A 429 -17.56 -13.37 35.97
N ASN A 430 -16.30 -12.99 36.15
CA ASN A 430 -15.26 -13.19 35.13
C ASN A 430 -15.02 -14.70 34.90
N LEU A 431 -14.46 -15.08 33.74
CA LEU A 431 -14.12 -16.48 33.40
C LEU A 431 -13.11 -17.13 34.36
N ASP A 432 -12.43 -16.36 35.20
CA ASP A 432 -11.53 -16.83 36.25
C ASP A 432 -12.19 -16.96 37.64
N GLY A 433 -13.49 -16.64 37.75
CA GLY A 433 -14.26 -16.67 39.00
C GLY A 433 -14.21 -15.38 39.82
N THR A 434 -13.47 -14.36 39.39
CA THR A 434 -13.43 -13.06 40.07
C THR A 434 -14.67 -12.21 39.76
N GLN A 435 -14.94 -11.19 40.58
CA GLN A 435 -16.08 -10.26 40.42
C GLN A 435 -17.45 -10.97 40.35
N ASP A 436 -17.69 -11.94 41.25
CA ASP A 436 -19.00 -12.58 41.40
C ASP A 436 -20.07 -11.57 41.89
N GLU A 437 -21.07 -11.37 41.04
CA GLU A 437 -22.17 -10.44 41.23
C GLU A 437 -23.53 -11.13 41.03
N ILE A 438 -24.53 -10.68 41.79
CA ILE A 438 -25.92 -11.14 41.65
C ILE A 438 -26.66 -10.14 40.74
N LEU A 439 -27.11 -10.61 39.58
CA LEU A 439 -27.80 -9.80 38.57
C LEU A 439 -29.30 -9.73 38.81
N VAL A 440 -29.94 -10.89 39.06
CA VAL A 440 -31.39 -10.99 39.28
C VAL A 440 -31.66 -11.67 40.61
N ARG A 441 -32.62 -11.11 41.37
CA ARG A 441 -32.97 -11.54 42.73
C ARG A 441 -34.43 -11.98 42.84
N SER A 442 -34.71 -12.73 43.92
CA SER A 442 -36.07 -13.09 44.32
C SER A 442 -36.81 -13.93 43.27
N LEU A 443 -36.08 -14.82 42.60
CA LEU A 443 -36.65 -15.84 41.72
C LEU A 443 -37.31 -16.95 42.57
N ASP A 444 -37.94 -17.92 41.93
CA ASP A 444 -38.58 -19.05 42.60
C ASP A 444 -38.18 -20.36 41.91
N ASN A 445 -37.09 -20.98 42.38
CA ASN A 445 -36.51 -22.20 41.78
C ASN A 445 -36.15 -22.02 40.28
N PRO A 446 -35.28 -21.07 39.91
CA PRO A 446 -34.78 -20.96 38.55
C PRO A 446 -33.92 -22.18 38.17
N ILE A 447 -34.02 -22.65 36.92
CA ILE A 447 -33.41 -23.94 36.51
C ILE A 447 -32.29 -23.76 35.50
N ASP A 448 -32.56 -23.10 34.38
CA ASP A 448 -31.64 -23.02 33.23
C ASP A 448 -31.64 -21.60 32.63
N LEU A 449 -30.55 -21.23 31.95
CA LEU A 449 -30.40 -19.93 31.29
C LEU A 449 -29.69 -20.05 29.94
N LYS A 450 -30.03 -19.15 29.01
CA LYS A 450 -29.36 -19.01 27.71
C LYS A 450 -29.11 -17.54 27.38
N LEU A 451 -28.03 -17.26 26.65
CA LEU A 451 -27.62 -15.91 26.28
C LEU A 451 -27.89 -15.63 24.80
N ASP A 452 -28.44 -14.46 24.52
CA ASP A 452 -28.43 -13.81 23.22
C ASP A 452 -27.41 -12.68 23.29
N LEU A 453 -26.16 -13.01 22.96
CA LEU A 453 -25.05 -12.06 23.05
C LEU A 453 -25.18 -10.92 22.03
N THR A 454 -25.75 -11.20 20.85
CA THR A 454 -25.99 -10.21 19.79
C THR A 454 -26.90 -9.09 20.27
N ASN A 455 -28.03 -9.44 20.89
CA ASN A 455 -28.99 -8.45 21.41
C ASN A 455 -28.75 -8.09 22.88
N ARG A 456 -27.68 -8.61 23.50
CA ARG A 456 -27.30 -8.40 24.91
C ARG A 456 -28.44 -8.75 25.87
N LYS A 457 -29.09 -9.90 25.65
CA LYS A 457 -30.18 -10.44 26.47
C LYS A 457 -29.81 -11.79 27.10
N MET A 458 -30.38 -12.06 28.27
CA MET A 458 -30.41 -13.38 28.88
C MET A 458 -31.85 -13.85 29.03
N TYR A 459 -32.06 -15.15 28.83
CA TYR A 459 -33.34 -15.83 29.00
C TYR A 459 -33.16 -16.90 30.07
N TRP A 460 -34.16 -17.10 30.93
CA TRP A 460 -34.17 -18.20 31.90
C TRP A 460 -35.56 -18.76 32.10
N VAL A 461 -35.61 -19.98 32.62
CA VAL A 461 -36.84 -20.61 33.11
C VAL A 461 -36.86 -20.66 34.63
N ASP A 462 -38.01 -20.27 35.17
CA ASP A 462 -38.30 -20.22 36.58
C ASP A 462 -39.43 -21.22 36.88
N HIS A 463 -39.05 -22.31 37.53
CA HIS A 463 -39.95 -23.44 37.76
C HIS A 463 -41.06 -23.08 38.74
N GLY A 464 -40.73 -22.44 39.86
CA GLY A 464 -41.68 -22.15 40.94
C GLY A 464 -42.75 -21.14 40.52
N SER A 465 -42.38 -20.15 39.71
CA SER A 465 -43.34 -19.19 39.15
C SER A 465 -44.05 -19.68 37.88
N GLY A 466 -43.56 -20.73 37.23
CA GLY A 466 -44.13 -21.27 35.99
C GLY A 466 -43.94 -20.32 34.80
N LYS A 467 -42.75 -19.73 34.68
CA LYS A 467 -42.45 -18.69 33.69
C LYS A 467 -41.15 -18.93 32.92
N LEU A 468 -41.15 -18.47 31.68
CA LEU A 468 -39.94 -18.16 30.91
C LEU A 468 -39.80 -16.64 30.88
N GLN A 469 -38.63 -16.14 31.27
CA GLN A 469 -38.38 -14.71 31.41
C GLN A 469 -37.11 -14.29 30.68
N ARG A 470 -37.00 -12.99 30.40
CA ARG A 470 -35.85 -12.34 29.76
C ARG A 470 -35.41 -11.11 30.56
N ALA A 471 -34.13 -10.77 30.51
CA ALA A 471 -33.62 -9.46 30.90
C ALA A 471 -32.43 -9.05 30.01
N ASN A 472 -31.94 -7.83 30.18
CA ASN A 472 -30.61 -7.45 29.70
C ASN A 472 -29.52 -8.25 30.44
N LEU A 473 -28.33 -8.42 29.84
CA LEU A 473 -27.19 -9.12 30.50
C LEU A 473 -26.76 -8.49 31.84
N ASP A 474 -27.09 -7.23 32.10
CA ASP A 474 -26.84 -6.55 33.38
C ASP A 474 -27.92 -6.80 34.45
N GLY A 475 -28.91 -7.66 34.17
CA GLY A 475 -30.03 -7.96 35.07
C GLY A 475 -31.19 -6.95 35.01
N THR A 476 -31.08 -5.88 34.23
CA THR A 476 -32.15 -4.88 34.11
C THR A 476 -33.24 -5.31 33.13
N ARG A 477 -34.43 -4.70 33.25
CA ARG A 477 -35.59 -4.93 32.38
C ARG A 477 -36.02 -6.41 32.33
N VAL A 478 -36.36 -6.97 33.49
CA VAL A 478 -36.97 -8.31 33.57
C VAL A 478 -38.38 -8.29 32.95
N GLU A 479 -38.62 -9.20 32.01
CA GLU A 479 -39.85 -9.34 31.23
C GLU A 479 -40.34 -10.79 31.30
N ASP A 480 -41.65 -11.01 31.41
CA ASP A 480 -42.26 -12.32 31.24
C ASP A 480 -42.44 -12.60 29.74
N VAL A 481 -41.85 -13.68 29.23
CA VAL A 481 -41.93 -14.10 27.81
C VAL A 481 -43.05 -15.12 27.63
N VAL A 482 -43.05 -16.18 28.45
CA VAL A 482 -44.11 -17.19 28.50
C VAL A 482 -44.55 -17.38 29.96
N THR A 483 -45.86 -17.51 30.19
CA THR A 483 -46.44 -17.71 31.54
C THR A 483 -47.41 -18.88 31.55
N GLY A 484 -47.66 -19.44 32.74
CA GLY A 484 -48.58 -20.57 32.90
C GLY A 484 -47.96 -21.93 32.56
N LEU A 485 -46.63 -22.03 32.63
CA LEU A 485 -45.89 -23.29 32.50
C LEU A 485 -46.09 -24.11 33.78
N ALA A 486 -46.18 -25.43 33.67
CA ALA A 486 -46.48 -26.28 34.82
C ALA A 486 -45.20 -26.70 35.55
N TYR A 487 -44.18 -27.11 34.81
CA TYR A 487 -42.86 -27.46 35.36
C TYR A 487 -41.78 -27.27 34.27
N PRO A 488 -41.40 -26.03 33.94
CA PRO A 488 -40.39 -25.79 32.91
C PRO A 488 -39.01 -26.29 33.38
N GLY A 489 -38.30 -26.98 32.48
CA GLY A 489 -37.00 -27.62 32.75
C GLY A 489 -35.83 -26.82 32.17
N GLY A 490 -35.43 -27.17 30.94
CA GLY A 490 -34.35 -26.50 30.20
C GLY A 490 -34.88 -25.60 29.10
N ILE A 491 -34.00 -24.76 28.55
CA ILE A 491 -34.30 -23.90 27.39
C ILE A 491 -33.20 -23.92 26.34
N ALA A 492 -33.57 -23.70 25.08
CA ALA A 492 -32.62 -23.52 23.99
C ALA A 492 -33.00 -22.30 23.14
N LEU A 493 -32.00 -21.50 22.73
CA LEU A 493 -32.18 -20.37 21.84
C LEU A 493 -31.69 -20.68 20.45
N ASP A 494 -32.50 -20.33 19.47
CA ASP A 494 -32.23 -20.46 18.06
C ASP A 494 -32.35 -19.09 17.40
N LEU A 495 -31.31 -18.29 17.62
CA LEU A 495 -31.29 -16.86 17.32
C LEU A 495 -31.37 -16.55 15.82
N LYS A 496 -31.03 -17.51 14.95
CA LYS A 496 -31.10 -17.30 13.49
C LYS A 496 -32.53 -17.41 12.96
N ASP A 497 -33.31 -18.33 13.53
CA ASP A 497 -34.70 -18.53 13.13
C ASP A 497 -35.68 -17.84 14.11
N ASP A 498 -35.15 -17.00 15.00
CA ASP A 498 -35.87 -16.27 16.05
C ASP A 498 -36.77 -17.17 16.92
N LYS A 499 -36.29 -18.37 17.28
CA LYS A 499 -37.03 -19.33 18.11
C LYS A 499 -36.43 -19.54 19.49
N ILE A 500 -37.30 -19.83 20.46
CA ILE A 500 -36.96 -20.37 21.77
C ILE A 500 -37.69 -21.69 21.99
N TYR A 501 -36.98 -22.66 22.56
CA TYR A 501 -37.45 -24.00 22.86
C TYR A 501 -37.41 -24.24 24.36
N TRP A 502 -38.36 -24.98 24.91
CA TRP A 502 -38.35 -25.39 26.32
C TRP A 502 -38.95 -26.77 26.53
N THR A 503 -38.54 -27.42 27.62
CA THR A 503 -39.16 -28.64 28.14
C THR A 503 -40.17 -28.29 29.23
N ASP A 504 -41.34 -28.94 29.25
CA ASP A 504 -42.27 -28.90 30.38
C ASP A 504 -42.47 -30.31 30.94
N PHE A 505 -41.94 -30.55 32.14
CA PHE A 505 -41.92 -31.85 32.79
C PHE A 505 -43.32 -32.34 33.16
N SER A 506 -44.22 -31.45 33.60
CA SER A 506 -45.55 -31.86 34.07
C SER A 506 -46.52 -32.10 32.91
N TYR A 507 -46.33 -31.41 31.79
CA TYR A 507 -47.10 -31.66 30.58
C TYR A 507 -46.47 -32.70 29.65
N GLY A 508 -45.23 -33.10 29.89
CA GLY A 508 -44.55 -34.15 29.12
C GLY A 508 -44.32 -33.78 27.65
N HIS A 509 -44.08 -32.49 27.37
CA HIS A 509 -43.87 -32.01 26.02
C HIS A 509 -42.64 -31.10 25.88
N VAL A 510 -42.16 -31.04 24.64
CA VAL A 510 -41.25 -30.00 24.17
C VAL A 510 -42.05 -29.01 23.34
N ALA A 511 -41.90 -27.73 23.65
CA ALA A 511 -42.58 -26.65 22.94
C ALA A 511 -41.57 -25.62 22.44
N ARG A 512 -42.00 -24.82 21.46
CA ARG A 512 -41.26 -23.68 20.94
C ARG A 512 -42.16 -22.47 20.75
N SER A 513 -41.56 -21.29 20.68
CA SER A 513 -42.22 -20.03 20.33
C SER A 513 -41.23 -19.12 19.60
N ASP A 514 -41.71 -17.97 19.13
CA ASP A 514 -40.83 -16.86 18.78
C ASP A 514 -40.12 -16.33 20.04
N LEU A 515 -39.01 -15.60 19.89
CA LEU A 515 -38.24 -15.02 21.01
C LEU A 515 -39.04 -14.04 21.90
N ASP A 516 -40.20 -13.56 21.43
CA ASP A 516 -41.12 -12.71 22.20
C ASP A 516 -42.24 -13.49 22.90
N GLY A 517 -42.26 -14.83 22.77
CA GLY A 517 -43.27 -15.72 23.35
C GLY A 517 -44.52 -15.91 22.50
N SER A 518 -44.60 -15.30 21.31
CA SER A 518 -45.70 -15.52 20.38
C SER A 518 -45.54 -16.83 19.59
N ASN A 519 -46.60 -17.29 18.93
CA ASN A 519 -46.59 -18.48 18.07
C ASN A 519 -46.11 -19.77 18.78
N ILE A 520 -46.66 -20.03 19.97
CA ILE A 520 -46.37 -21.25 20.74
C ILE A 520 -46.85 -22.50 19.97
N GLU A 521 -45.94 -23.46 19.79
CA GLU A 521 -46.16 -24.74 19.12
C GLU A 521 -45.63 -25.89 19.99
N ILE A 522 -46.40 -26.98 20.10
CA ILE A 522 -45.92 -28.23 20.68
C ILE A 522 -45.24 -29.04 19.57
N ILE A 523 -43.96 -29.37 19.76
CA ILE A 523 -43.16 -30.07 18.74
C ILE A 523 -42.88 -31.54 19.11
N ALA A 524 -43.00 -31.92 20.37
CA ALA A 524 -42.99 -33.32 20.80
C ALA A 524 -43.84 -33.49 22.07
N GLU A 525 -44.59 -34.59 22.17
CA GLU A 525 -45.53 -34.90 23.26
C GLU A 525 -45.39 -36.35 23.75
N ASP A 526 -46.08 -36.70 24.83
CA ASP A 526 -46.03 -38.03 25.49
C ASP A 526 -44.62 -38.45 25.93
N LEU A 527 -43.82 -37.49 26.38
CA LEU A 527 -42.45 -37.69 26.87
C LEU A 527 -42.43 -37.66 28.40
N ASP A 528 -42.18 -38.82 29.01
CA ASP A 528 -42.06 -38.92 30.47
C ASP A 528 -40.81 -38.20 30.97
N HIS A 529 -40.96 -37.30 31.95
CA HIS A 529 -39.87 -36.74 32.77
C HIS A 529 -38.74 -36.04 31.99
N LEU A 530 -39.06 -34.99 31.22
CA LEU A 530 -38.07 -34.19 30.49
C LEU A 530 -37.24 -33.28 31.41
N PHE A 531 -35.93 -33.19 31.15
CA PHE A 531 -34.99 -32.39 31.94
C PHE A 531 -34.29 -31.33 31.09
N ALA A 532 -33.22 -31.68 30.38
CA ALA A 532 -32.45 -30.75 29.55
C ALA A 532 -33.02 -30.59 28.14
N ILE A 533 -32.80 -29.43 27.52
CA ILE A 533 -32.91 -29.21 26.09
C ILE A 533 -31.85 -28.22 25.61
N ASN A 534 -31.24 -28.50 24.47
CA ASN A 534 -30.31 -27.60 23.81
C ASN A 534 -30.42 -27.81 22.29
N ILE A 535 -30.01 -26.84 21.50
CA ILE A 535 -30.07 -26.90 20.03
C ILE A 535 -28.67 -26.83 19.45
N SER A 536 -28.37 -27.71 18.48
CA SER A 536 -27.07 -27.68 17.84
C SER A 536 -26.97 -26.60 16.77
N ALA A 537 -26.73 -25.35 17.18
CA ALA A 537 -26.57 -24.21 16.28
C ALA A 537 -25.13 -23.64 16.37
N GLN A 538 -24.42 -23.61 15.24
CA GLN A 538 -23.02 -23.18 15.11
C GLN A 538 -22.76 -21.71 15.53
N TYR A 539 -23.82 -20.90 15.64
CA TYR A 539 -23.73 -19.44 15.74
C TYR A 539 -23.23 -18.89 17.07
N ASN A 540 -23.08 -19.73 18.11
CA ASN A 540 -22.66 -19.31 19.45
C ASN A 540 -21.19 -19.64 19.79
N SER A 541 -20.40 -20.20 18.86
CA SER A 541 -18.96 -20.43 19.08
C SER A 541 -18.10 -19.28 18.51
N PRO A 542 -17.21 -18.66 19.31
CA PRO A 542 -16.27 -17.68 18.78
C PRO A 542 -15.38 -18.34 17.74
N SER A 543 -15.23 -17.70 16.59
CA SER A 543 -14.46 -18.24 15.47
C SER A 543 -12.96 -18.25 15.81
N LYS A 544 -12.20 -19.26 15.38
CA LYS A 544 -10.76 -19.34 15.64
C LYS A 544 -10.01 -18.17 14.98
N LEU A 545 -9.28 -17.38 15.77
CA LEU A 545 -8.32 -16.37 15.29
C LEU A 545 -7.09 -17.06 14.69
N LEU A 546 -6.74 -16.71 13.46
CA LEU A 546 -5.69 -17.32 12.65
C LEU A 546 -4.43 -16.44 12.54
N GLY A 547 -4.57 -15.12 12.53
CA GLY A 547 -3.42 -14.21 12.37
C GLY A 547 -3.81 -12.74 12.29
N LEU A 548 -2.80 -11.88 12.12
CA LEU A 548 -2.89 -10.42 12.02
C LEU A 548 -2.05 -9.93 10.85
N GLU A 549 -2.54 -8.92 10.14
CA GLU A 549 -1.83 -8.26 9.03
C GLU A 549 -1.87 -6.74 9.22
N ILE A 550 -0.77 -6.03 8.91
CA ILE A 550 -0.70 -4.56 8.91
C ILE A 550 -0.82 -4.05 7.48
N PHE A 551 -1.84 -3.23 7.24
CA PHE A 551 -2.06 -2.48 6.00
C PHE A 551 -1.69 -1.01 6.19
N GLY A 552 -1.19 -0.39 5.12
CA GLY A 552 -0.71 0.98 5.07
C GLY A 552 0.42 1.12 4.04
N PRO A 553 0.91 2.34 3.78
CA PRO A 553 1.92 2.58 2.75
C PRO A 553 3.24 1.85 3.06
N ALA A 554 4.06 1.63 2.03
CA ALA A 554 5.42 1.09 2.19
C ALA A 554 6.45 2.22 2.42
N GLU A 555 6.12 3.44 1.98
CA GLU A 555 6.95 4.63 2.15
C GLU A 555 6.14 5.77 2.77
N VAL A 556 6.74 6.54 3.70
CA VAL A 556 6.07 7.65 4.38
C VAL A 556 6.93 8.91 4.34
N LEU A 557 6.35 10.01 3.86
CA LEU A 557 6.96 11.33 3.76
C LEU A 557 6.78 12.13 5.07
N GLY A 558 7.82 12.85 5.49
CA GLY A 558 7.98 13.46 6.82
C GLY A 558 7.08 14.65 7.23
N THR A 559 5.84 14.76 6.75
CA THR A 559 5.00 15.95 7.06
C THR A 559 3.56 15.68 7.50
N GLU A 560 2.99 14.52 7.21
CA GLU A 560 1.63 14.17 7.61
C GLU A 560 1.59 12.76 8.22
N PRO A 561 0.81 12.52 9.30
CA PRO A 561 0.68 11.19 9.87
C PRO A 561 -0.04 10.24 8.89
N GLU A 562 0.61 9.13 8.53
CA GLU A 562 0.03 8.10 7.66
C GLU A 562 -0.73 7.05 8.47
N GLN A 563 -1.95 6.71 8.04
CA GLN A 563 -2.80 5.77 8.78
C GLN A 563 -2.54 4.32 8.37
N TYR A 564 -2.09 3.52 9.32
CA TYR A 564 -2.01 2.07 9.23
C TYR A 564 -3.22 1.43 9.89
N GLN A 565 -3.64 0.29 9.35
CA GLN A 565 -4.74 -0.53 9.85
C GLN A 565 -4.24 -1.94 10.13
N ALA A 566 -4.75 -2.58 11.18
CA ALA A 566 -4.50 -4.00 11.41
C ALA A 566 -5.76 -4.81 11.08
N ILE A 567 -5.59 -5.94 10.37
CA ILE A 567 -6.68 -6.84 9.99
C ILE A 567 -6.50 -8.17 10.71
N ALA A 568 -7.47 -8.52 11.54
CA ALA A 568 -7.51 -9.79 12.24
C ALA A 568 -8.23 -10.85 11.39
N HIS A 569 -7.56 -11.97 11.11
CA HIS A 569 -8.09 -13.07 10.31
C HIS A 569 -8.64 -14.16 11.22
N TYR A 570 -9.91 -14.51 11.04
CA TYR A 570 -10.58 -15.64 11.68
C TYR A 570 -10.83 -16.73 10.66
N GLN A 571 -11.08 -17.96 11.12
CA GLN A 571 -11.28 -19.13 10.26
C GLN A 571 -12.42 -18.97 9.24
N ASN A 572 -13.38 -18.08 9.48
CA ASN A 572 -14.56 -17.87 8.64
C ASN A 572 -14.80 -16.39 8.24
N LYS A 573 -13.95 -15.45 8.68
CA LYS A 573 -14.08 -14.01 8.38
C LYS A 573 -12.77 -13.26 8.62
N SER A 574 -12.61 -12.07 8.06
CA SER A 574 -11.56 -11.11 8.45
C SER A 574 -12.21 -9.80 8.86
N LEU A 575 -11.62 -9.06 9.80
CA LEU A 575 -12.16 -7.80 10.28
C LEU A 575 -11.05 -6.80 10.61
N ILE A 576 -11.34 -5.52 10.41
CA ILE A 576 -10.47 -4.43 10.84
C ILE A 576 -10.47 -4.40 12.36
N ALA A 577 -9.28 -4.50 12.95
CA ALA A 577 -9.09 -4.54 14.38
C ALA A 577 -8.96 -3.09 14.90
N THR A 578 -10.07 -2.48 15.33
CA THR A 578 -10.10 -1.04 15.69
C THR A 578 -9.80 -0.78 17.17
N ASP A 579 -10.32 -1.61 18.09
CA ASP A 579 -10.41 -1.22 19.51
C ASP A 579 -9.50 -2.06 20.45
N LEU A 580 -8.72 -2.99 19.88
CA LEU A 580 -7.93 -3.98 20.63
C LEU A 580 -6.49 -4.14 20.09
N VAL A 581 -6.02 -3.19 19.29
CA VAL A 581 -4.67 -3.21 18.71
C VAL A 581 -3.76 -2.26 19.46
N THR A 582 -2.59 -2.74 19.87
CA THR A 582 -1.50 -1.89 20.36
C THR A 582 -0.42 -1.76 19.29
N TRP A 583 0.00 -0.52 19.04
CA TRP A 583 1.01 -0.16 18.03
C TRP A 583 2.35 0.19 18.67
N SER A 584 3.45 -0.16 18.01
CA SER A 584 4.80 0.30 18.38
C SER A 584 5.74 0.34 17.17
N VAL A 585 6.92 0.96 17.32
CA VAL A 585 7.89 1.15 16.23
C VAL A 585 9.33 0.96 16.72
N THR A 586 10.24 0.58 15.82
CA THR A 586 11.66 0.29 16.15
C THR A 586 12.48 1.48 16.62
N THR A 587 12.23 2.69 16.10
CA THR A 587 13.11 3.86 16.29
C THR A 587 12.31 5.14 16.52
N GLN A 588 12.09 5.48 17.79
CA GLN A 588 11.40 6.71 18.21
C GLN A 588 12.13 8.02 17.83
N GLU A 589 13.35 7.92 17.30
CA GLU A 589 14.12 9.07 16.80
C GLU A 589 13.85 9.38 15.31
N ILE A 590 13.20 8.47 14.59
CA ILE A 590 12.92 8.57 13.15
C ILE A 590 11.41 8.72 12.91
N CYS A 591 10.59 8.05 13.71
CA CYS A 591 9.14 8.12 13.60
C CYS A 591 8.46 7.69 14.91
N SER A 592 7.22 8.14 15.07
CA SER A 592 6.33 7.75 16.16
C SER A 592 5.05 7.14 15.60
N ILE A 593 4.41 6.24 16.35
CA ILE A 593 3.12 5.65 15.97
C ILE A 593 2.14 5.67 17.14
N GLU A 594 0.96 6.24 16.91
CA GLU A 594 -0.14 6.29 17.88
C GLU A 594 -1.46 5.99 17.17
N ASP A 595 -2.25 5.04 17.68
CA ASP A 595 -3.51 4.59 17.07
C ASP A 595 -3.40 4.28 15.56
N GLY A 596 -2.27 3.66 15.18
CA GLY A 596 -1.94 3.31 13.81
C GLY A 596 -1.49 4.48 12.94
N LYS A 597 -1.41 5.71 13.46
CA LYS A 597 -0.89 6.87 12.71
C LYS A 597 0.61 6.97 12.88
N LEU A 598 1.35 6.69 11.81
CA LEU A 598 2.80 6.84 11.77
C LEU A 598 3.16 8.27 11.38
N LEU A 599 3.83 9.00 12.27
CA LEU A 599 4.42 10.30 11.98
C LEU A 599 5.92 10.14 11.84
N VAL A 600 6.46 10.51 10.68
CA VAL A 600 7.90 10.51 10.42
C VAL A 600 8.48 11.85 10.88
N ASP A 601 9.48 11.79 11.75
CA ASP A 601 10.27 12.95 12.15
C ASP A 601 11.16 13.40 10.97
N ARG A 602 11.60 14.66 10.96
CA ARG A 602 12.46 15.13 9.86
C ARG A 602 13.79 14.38 9.85
N ILE A 603 14.06 13.76 8.71
CA ILE A 603 15.28 13.00 8.41
C ILE A 603 15.95 13.61 7.17
N SER A 604 17.27 13.48 7.05
CA SER A 604 18.06 14.01 5.93
C SER A 604 18.32 12.97 4.82
N ARG A 605 17.99 11.70 5.06
CA ARG A 605 18.11 10.59 4.11
C ARG A 605 17.07 9.53 4.38
N PRO A 606 16.69 8.71 3.39
CA PRO A 606 15.79 7.59 3.59
C PRO A 606 16.27 6.65 4.71
N ALA A 607 15.35 6.19 5.55
CA ALA A 607 15.63 5.29 6.65
C ALA A 607 14.51 4.28 6.84
N GLU A 608 14.84 3.07 7.29
CA GLU A 608 13.84 2.03 7.55
C GLU A 608 13.35 2.07 9.01
N ALA A 609 12.03 1.96 9.19
CA ALA A 609 11.40 1.71 10.48
C ALA A 609 10.52 0.45 10.39
N THR A 610 10.45 -0.33 11.46
CA THR A 610 9.50 -1.46 11.54
C THR A 610 8.38 -1.11 12.50
N ILE A 611 7.14 -1.17 11.98
CA ILE A 611 5.91 -1.03 12.74
C ILE A 611 5.49 -2.40 13.27
N TYR A 612 5.05 -2.46 14.51
CA TYR A 612 4.45 -3.65 15.13
C TYR A 612 3.01 -3.37 15.52
N ALA A 613 2.16 -4.37 15.29
CA ALA A 613 0.79 -4.40 15.76
C ALA A 613 0.58 -5.70 16.54
N GLU A 614 -0.03 -5.59 17.72
CA GLU A 614 -0.46 -6.73 18.53
C GLU A 614 -1.97 -6.61 18.76
N TYR A 615 -2.70 -7.69 18.54
CA TYR A 615 -4.16 -7.77 18.69
C TYR A 615 -4.54 -8.86 19.69
N SER A 616 -5.40 -8.54 20.65
CA SER A 616 -5.88 -9.47 21.68
C SER A 616 -7.41 -9.58 21.70
N ASP A 617 -7.95 -10.76 21.39
CA ASP A 617 -9.39 -11.07 21.48
C ASP A 617 -9.65 -12.32 22.31
N GLY A 618 -10.50 -12.22 23.33
CA GLY A 618 -10.85 -13.34 24.22
C GLY A 618 -9.66 -14.00 24.93
N GLY A 619 -8.55 -13.28 25.12
CA GLY A 619 -7.31 -13.81 25.71
C GLY A 619 -6.37 -14.52 24.73
N ARG A 620 -6.66 -14.49 23.42
CA ARG A 620 -5.72 -14.90 22.36
C ARG A 620 -5.00 -13.67 21.83
N VAL A 621 -3.68 -13.75 21.77
CA VAL A 621 -2.82 -12.68 21.27
C VAL A 621 -2.18 -13.11 19.96
N VAL A 622 -2.24 -12.26 18.94
CA VAL A 622 -1.51 -12.39 17.68
C VAL A 622 -0.77 -11.08 17.42
N ASP A 623 0.44 -11.18 16.90
CA ASP A 623 1.26 -10.04 16.54
C ASP A 623 1.73 -10.15 15.08
N THR A 624 2.14 -9.01 14.53
CA THR A 624 2.77 -8.94 13.22
C THR A 624 3.62 -7.67 13.12
N SER A 625 4.42 -7.57 12.07
CA SER A 625 5.28 -6.42 11.82
C SER A 625 5.35 -6.07 10.34
N LYS A 626 5.54 -4.78 10.04
CA LYS A 626 5.72 -4.26 8.69
C LYS A 626 6.92 -3.31 8.63
N ILE A 627 7.80 -3.50 7.65
CA ILE A 627 8.91 -2.57 7.36
C ILE A 627 8.35 -1.43 6.50
N VAL A 628 8.75 -0.21 6.83
CA VAL A 628 8.37 1.03 6.16
C VAL A 628 9.62 1.86 5.90
N THR A 629 9.72 2.43 4.70
CA THR A 629 10.75 3.40 4.33
C THR A 629 10.28 4.80 4.68
N CYS A 630 10.91 5.43 5.65
CA CYS A 630 10.72 6.84 5.95
C CYS A 630 11.56 7.64 4.93
N VAL A 631 10.92 8.52 4.16
CA VAL A 631 11.56 9.28 3.09
C VAL A 631 11.67 10.76 3.50
N PRO A 632 12.85 11.38 3.37
CA PRO A 632 13.04 12.80 3.68
C PRO A 632 12.24 13.67 2.72
N MET A 633 11.62 14.73 3.24
CA MET A 633 11.04 15.77 2.40
C MET A 633 12.08 16.88 2.22
N LEU A 634 12.73 16.90 1.06
CA LEU A 634 13.77 17.86 0.73
C LEU A 634 13.16 19.05 -0.01
N THR A 635 13.61 20.25 0.34
CA THR A 635 13.18 21.51 -0.28
C THR A 635 14.23 22.00 -1.25
N THR A 636 13.79 22.48 -2.41
CA THR A 636 14.65 23.21 -3.36
C THR A 636 14.36 24.70 -3.26
N TYR A 637 15.41 25.50 -3.07
CA TYR A 637 15.37 26.95 -3.05
C TYR A 637 15.99 27.51 -4.33
N TYR A 638 15.35 28.49 -4.94
CA TYR A 638 15.80 29.17 -6.16
C TYR A 638 16.35 30.55 -5.80
N VAL A 639 17.50 30.90 -6.39
CA VAL A 639 18.17 32.18 -6.15
C VAL A 639 18.47 32.87 -7.47
N GLU A 640 18.12 34.15 -7.57
CA GLU A 640 18.41 35.00 -8.73
C GLU A 640 18.72 36.44 -8.30
N ALA A 641 19.93 36.92 -8.61
CA ALA A 641 20.38 38.25 -8.20
C ALA A 641 19.53 39.41 -8.75
N ALA A 642 19.04 39.30 -9.99
CA ALA A 642 18.42 40.42 -10.70
C ALA A 642 16.95 40.66 -10.34
N GLN A 643 16.18 39.60 -10.14
CA GLN A 643 14.72 39.65 -9.90
C GLN A 643 14.31 39.05 -8.54
N GLY A 644 15.23 38.42 -7.81
CA GLY A 644 14.92 37.75 -6.55
C GLY A 644 14.52 38.70 -5.41
N ASN A 645 13.87 38.14 -4.40
CA ASN A 645 13.38 38.87 -3.23
C ASN A 645 13.49 38.06 -1.93
N ASP A 646 14.41 38.43 -1.06
CA ASP A 646 14.63 37.77 0.25
C ASP A 646 13.48 37.88 1.27
N SER A 647 12.38 38.54 0.90
CA SER A 647 11.15 38.57 1.70
C SER A 647 10.19 37.42 1.39
N ASN A 648 10.45 36.62 0.35
CA ASN A 648 9.67 35.42 0.02
C ASN A 648 10.31 34.15 0.63
N ILE A 649 9.76 32.97 0.32
CA ILE A 649 10.24 31.68 0.82
C ILE A 649 11.24 30.98 -0.12
N GLY A 650 11.37 31.44 -1.37
CA GLY A 650 12.36 30.94 -2.33
C GLY A 650 12.10 29.56 -2.93
N THR A 651 10.99 28.89 -2.62
CA THR A 651 10.73 27.50 -3.06
C THR A 651 10.02 27.41 -4.43
N ASP A 652 9.73 28.55 -5.05
CA ASP A 652 9.08 28.65 -6.36
C ASP A 652 10.07 29.37 -7.32
N PRO A 653 10.41 28.79 -8.48
CA PRO A 653 11.35 29.38 -9.42
C PRO A 653 10.88 30.74 -9.99
N ASP A 654 9.58 31.04 -9.99
CA ASP A 654 9.05 32.34 -10.40
C ASP A 654 9.21 33.42 -9.31
N TYR A 655 9.48 33.00 -8.07
CA TYR A 655 9.71 33.87 -6.92
C TYR A 655 11.03 33.49 -6.21
N PRO A 656 12.18 33.63 -6.88
CA PRO A 656 13.46 33.27 -6.29
C PRO A 656 13.85 34.25 -5.17
N LEU A 657 14.77 33.81 -4.31
CA LEU A 657 15.46 34.66 -3.34
C LEU A 657 16.49 35.53 -4.06
N ALA A 658 16.81 36.69 -3.49
CA ALA A 658 17.82 37.60 -4.03
C ALA A 658 19.24 37.14 -3.70
N THR A 659 19.44 36.48 -2.55
CA THR A 659 20.77 36.11 -2.04
C THR A 659 20.92 34.62 -1.74
N ILE A 660 22.12 34.10 -2.02
CA ILE A 660 22.49 32.71 -1.72
C ILE A 660 22.45 32.46 -0.20
N GLN A 661 22.97 33.42 0.58
CA GLN A 661 22.98 33.32 2.03
C GLN A 661 21.56 33.17 2.59
N LYS A 662 20.58 33.89 2.04
CA LYS A 662 19.21 33.78 2.52
C LYS A 662 18.61 32.40 2.29
N ALA A 663 18.93 31.79 1.14
CA ALA A 663 18.51 30.42 0.85
C ALA A 663 19.14 29.42 1.81
N ILE A 664 20.44 29.54 2.11
CA ILE A 664 21.11 28.67 3.10
C ILE A 664 20.55 28.86 4.50
N GLU A 665 20.19 30.09 4.91
CA GLU A 665 19.55 30.34 6.20
C GLU A 665 18.22 29.58 6.35
N LEU A 666 17.42 29.53 5.27
CA LEU A 666 16.12 28.85 5.22
C LEU A 666 16.24 27.33 5.07
N ALA A 667 17.24 26.88 4.30
CA ALA A 667 17.49 25.47 4.02
C ALA A 667 17.85 24.67 5.27
N GLU A 668 17.49 23.40 5.30
CA GLU A 668 17.89 22.43 6.32
C GLU A 668 18.78 21.33 5.70
N ASP A 669 19.34 20.45 6.53
CA ASP A 669 20.21 19.37 6.06
C ASP A 669 19.50 18.49 5.00
N GLY A 670 20.14 18.32 3.84
CA GLY A 670 19.62 17.60 2.68
C GLY A 670 18.99 18.50 1.60
N ASP A 671 18.62 19.75 1.93
CA ASP A 671 18.00 20.67 0.97
C ASP A 671 18.96 21.12 -0.13
N THR A 672 18.38 21.58 -1.24
CA THR A 672 19.13 22.08 -2.40
C THR A 672 18.88 23.57 -2.62
N VAL A 673 19.94 24.32 -2.92
CA VAL A 673 19.89 25.72 -3.35
C VAL A 673 20.39 25.80 -4.79
N LEU A 674 19.50 26.11 -5.71
CA LEU A 674 19.79 26.32 -7.13
C LEU A 674 19.99 27.81 -7.41
N VAL A 675 21.15 28.17 -7.95
CA VAL A 675 21.54 29.57 -8.14
C VAL A 675 21.65 29.89 -9.63
N ASN A 676 20.78 30.76 -10.12
CA ASN A 676 20.74 31.20 -11.52
C ASN A 676 21.90 32.15 -11.86
N PRO A 677 22.23 32.32 -13.16
CA PRO A 677 23.27 33.24 -13.60
C PRO A 677 23.08 34.65 -13.05
N GLY A 678 24.19 35.26 -12.62
CA GLY A 678 24.18 36.56 -11.96
C GLY A 678 25.40 36.74 -11.07
N THR A 679 25.69 37.98 -10.67
CA THR A 679 26.77 38.29 -9.74
C THR A 679 26.21 38.44 -8.34
N TYR A 680 26.69 37.60 -7.42
CA TYR A 680 26.30 37.57 -6.02
C TYR A 680 27.45 38.13 -5.19
N GLN A 681 27.16 39.17 -4.41
CA GLN A 681 28.17 39.87 -3.62
C GLN A 681 28.10 39.48 -2.16
N GLY A 682 29.27 39.34 -1.54
CA GLY A 682 29.42 39.01 -0.12
C GLY A 682 29.72 37.54 0.13
N GLU A 683 30.01 37.23 1.40
CA GLU A 683 30.36 35.88 1.86
C GLU A 683 29.15 34.95 1.83
N VAL A 684 29.37 33.72 1.36
CA VAL A 684 28.44 32.59 1.46
C VAL A 684 28.94 31.62 2.54
N ASP A 685 28.30 31.64 3.71
CA ASP A 685 28.55 30.76 4.86
C ASP A 685 27.52 29.62 4.88
N PHE A 686 28.01 28.37 4.87
CA PHE A 686 27.20 27.15 4.91
C PHE A 686 26.64 26.81 6.30
N MET A 687 27.09 27.51 7.36
CA MET A 687 26.54 27.44 8.72
C MET A 687 26.53 26.04 9.35
N GLY A 688 27.41 25.12 8.91
CA GLY A 688 27.46 23.75 9.41
C GLY A 688 26.40 22.82 8.81
N LYS A 689 25.63 23.27 7.81
CA LYS A 689 24.52 22.51 7.22
C LYS A 689 24.98 21.57 6.11
N ALA A 690 24.36 20.40 6.03
CA ALA A 690 24.54 19.42 4.95
C ALA A 690 23.66 19.75 3.74
N VAL A 691 23.81 20.96 3.18
CA VAL A 691 23.04 21.44 2.02
C VAL A 691 23.82 21.30 0.72
N THR A 692 23.11 21.12 -0.40
CA THR A 692 23.69 21.23 -1.75
C THR A 692 23.46 22.62 -2.30
N VAL A 693 24.52 23.40 -2.52
CA VAL A 693 24.45 24.69 -3.21
C VAL A 693 25.07 24.51 -4.59
N ALA A 694 24.22 24.59 -5.62
CA ALA A 694 24.59 24.32 -7.00
C ALA A 694 24.25 25.51 -7.90
N GLY A 695 25.25 25.99 -8.63
CA GLY A 695 25.01 26.94 -9.69
C GLY A 695 24.32 26.28 -10.88
N VAL A 696 23.50 27.05 -11.60
CA VAL A 696 22.82 26.62 -12.82
C VAL A 696 23.32 27.47 -13.99
N PRO A 697 24.53 27.20 -14.53
CA PRO A 697 25.02 27.94 -15.69
C PRO A 697 24.07 27.81 -16.88
N GLY A 698 23.72 28.94 -17.47
CA GLY A 698 22.78 29.05 -18.59
C GLY A 698 23.35 29.86 -19.75
N PRO A 699 22.53 30.17 -20.77
CA PRO A 699 22.94 31.03 -21.87
C PRO A 699 23.54 32.36 -21.39
N ASP A 700 22.91 32.99 -20.40
CA ASP A 700 23.31 34.30 -19.86
C ASP A 700 24.62 34.30 -19.05
N GLY A 701 25.23 33.13 -18.83
CA GLY A 701 26.50 32.99 -18.11
C GLY A 701 26.43 31.95 -17.00
N ALA A 702 27.44 31.95 -16.13
CA ALA A 702 27.44 31.18 -14.90
C ALA A 702 27.09 32.10 -13.71
N PRO A 703 26.59 31.55 -12.59
CA PRO A 703 26.54 32.30 -11.35
C PRO A 703 27.96 32.62 -10.86
N VAL A 704 28.18 33.89 -10.56
CA VAL A 704 29.47 34.45 -10.13
C VAL A 704 29.35 34.88 -8.67
N ILE A 705 30.25 34.42 -7.81
CA ILE A 705 30.41 34.95 -6.45
C ILE A 705 31.58 35.94 -6.47
N ASP A 706 31.27 37.19 -6.15
CA ASP A 706 32.24 38.29 -6.01
C ASP A 706 32.46 38.58 -4.51
N GLY A 707 33.64 38.20 -4.02
CA GLY A 707 34.00 38.34 -2.61
C GLY A 707 34.37 39.77 -2.19
N LEU A 708 34.44 40.74 -3.11
CA LEU A 708 34.74 42.15 -2.81
C LEU A 708 36.00 42.37 -1.95
N ASP A 709 37.10 41.69 -2.29
CA ASP A 709 38.36 41.66 -1.51
C ASP A 709 38.25 41.06 -0.08
N ASP A 710 37.23 40.23 0.18
CA ASP A 710 37.09 39.41 1.40
C ASP A 710 37.01 37.91 1.03
N PHE A 711 36.57 37.04 1.93
CA PHE A 711 36.28 35.63 1.63
C PHE A 711 34.96 35.50 0.85
N ALA A 712 34.96 34.81 -0.30
CA ALA A 712 33.73 34.60 -1.08
C ALA A 712 32.85 33.46 -0.51
N VAL A 713 33.45 32.33 -0.13
CA VAL A 713 32.72 31.17 0.41
C VAL A 713 33.47 30.64 1.62
N SER A 714 32.74 30.24 2.67
CA SER A 714 33.34 29.78 3.92
C SER A 714 32.70 28.52 4.51
N PHE A 715 33.56 27.66 5.06
CA PHE A 715 33.21 26.42 5.75
C PHE A 715 34.02 26.32 7.05
N TYR A 716 33.40 26.62 8.19
CA TYR A 716 34.10 26.59 9.48
C TYR A 716 33.24 26.14 10.66
N ASN A 717 32.10 25.51 10.38
CA ASN A 717 31.14 25.04 11.38
C ASN A 717 30.97 23.51 11.35
N ALA A 718 32.04 22.78 10.96
CA ALA A 718 32.10 21.32 10.87
C ALA A 718 31.24 20.70 9.76
N GLU A 719 31.13 21.39 8.61
CA GLU A 719 30.51 20.88 7.40
C GLU A 719 31.19 19.56 6.94
N GLY A 720 30.37 18.55 6.65
CA GLY A 720 30.81 17.21 6.25
C GLY A 720 30.75 16.99 4.72
N PRO A 721 31.03 15.77 4.24
CA PRO A 721 31.05 15.46 2.81
C PRO A 721 29.67 15.58 2.12
N ASP A 722 28.59 15.53 2.90
CA ASP A 722 27.21 15.73 2.42
C ASP A 722 26.89 17.23 2.18
N THR A 723 27.74 18.15 2.64
CA THR A 723 27.72 19.55 2.20
C THR A 723 28.37 19.65 0.82
N VAL A 724 27.59 20.03 -0.19
CA VAL A 724 28.02 20.05 -1.59
C VAL A 724 28.01 21.48 -2.14
N PHE A 725 29.10 21.89 -2.78
CA PHE A 725 29.22 23.19 -3.44
C PHE A 725 29.78 23.03 -4.86
N LYS A 726 29.00 23.42 -5.88
CA LYS A 726 29.39 23.17 -7.28
C LYS A 726 28.88 24.18 -8.31
N ASN A 727 29.56 24.25 -9.45
CA ASN A 727 29.15 25.00 -10.65
C ASN A 727 29.07 26.53 -10.45
N PHE A 728 30.09 27.12 -9.81
CA PHE A 728 30.24 28.58 -9.68
C PHE A 728 31.52 29.12 -10.30
N VAL A 729 31.47 30.37 -10.74
CA VAL A 729 32.66 31.21 -10.89
C VAL A 729 32.88 31.93 -9.56
N ILE A 730 34.13 32.01 -9.09
CA ILE A 730 34.50 32.84 -7.94
C ILE A 730 35.60 33.80 -8.35
N GLU A 731 35.38 35.09 -8.14
CA GLU A 731 36.31 36.15 -8.54
C GLU A 731 36.39 37.31 -7.54
N ASN A 732 37.38 38.17 -7.72
CA ASN A 732 37.59 39.42 -6.97
C ASN A 732 37.59 39.25 -5.44
N SER A 733 38.09 38.12 -4.94
CA SER A 733 38.11 37.79 -3.51
C SER A 733 39.52 37.79 -2.94
N TYR A 734 39.66 38.08 -1.64
CA TYR A 734 40.92 37.85 -0.93
C TYR A 734 41.20 36.35 -0.81
N ILE A 735 40.22 35.53 -0.43
CA ILE A 735 40.26 34.07 -0.57
C ILE A 735 38.96 33.62 -1.25
N ALA A 736 39.06 32.82 -2.31
CA ALA A 736 37.87 32.32 -3.00
C ALA A 736 37.06 31.36 -2.13
N VAL A 737 37.72 30.38 -1.50
CA VAL A 737 37.08 29.47 -0.53
C VAL A 737 37.96 29.29 0.70
N PHE A 738 37.42 29.63 1.87
CA PHE A 738 38.07 29.45 3.16
C PHE A 738 37.48 28.24 3.90
N LEU A 739 38.35 27.34 4.40
CA LEU A 739 37.92 26.19 5.20
C LEU A 739 38.69 26.09 6.53
N ALA A 740 37.98 25.72 7.60
CA ALA A 740 38.58 25.41 8.90
C ALA A 740 37.86 24.26 9.60
N GLY A 741 38.52 23.09 9.73
CA GLY A 741 37.94 21.92 10.41
C GLY A 741 36.73 21.29 9.71
N SER A 742 36.51 21.60 8.43
CA SER A 742 35.39 21.15 7.61
C SER A 742 35.87 20.38 6.37
N SER A 743 35.06 19.43 5.90
CA SER A 743 35.40 18.53 4.78
C SER A 743 34.24 18.41 3.77
N PRO A 744 33.82 19.53 3.13
CA PRO A 744 32.76 19.52 2.12
C PRO A 744 33.20 18.88 0.79
N THR A 745 32.22 18.56 -0.05
CA THR A 745 32.43 18.15 -1.44
C THR A 745 32.35 19.38 -2.35
N ILE A 746 33.45 19.72 -3.03
CA ILE A 746 33.57 20.92 -3.87
C ILE A 746 33.91 20.49 -5.29
N SER A 747 33.11 20.89 -6.28
CA SER A 747 33.39 20.50 -7.66
C SER A 747 32.95 21.48 -8.74
N ASN A 748 33.53 21.36 -9.95
CA ASN A 748 33.15 22.15 -11.11
C ASN A 748 33.19 23.66 -10.84
N LEU A 749 34.22 24.17 -10.16
CA LEU A 749 34.39 25.60 -9.92
C LEU A 749 35.36 26.21 -10.93
N THR A 750 35.14 27.46 -11.32
CA THR A 750 36.13 28.29 -12.01
C THR A 750 36.56 29.42 -11.07
N ILE A 751 37.74 29.28 -10.47
CA ILE A 751 38.29 30.18 -9.45
C ILE A 751 39.37 31.05 -10.08
N VAL A 752 39.03 32.33 -10.29
CA VAL A 752 39.82 33.23 -11.14
C VAL A 752 39.90 34.64 -10.58
N ASN A 753 40.98 35.37 -10.84
CA ASN A 753 41.14 36.76 -10.42
C ASN A 753 41.01 36.98 -8.89
N ASN A 754 41.34 35.98 -8.07
CA ASN A 754 41.37 36.10 -6.62
C ASN A 754 42.80 36.28 -6.12
N ARG A 755 42.98 36.74 -4.89
CA ARG A 755 44.32 36.76 -4.29
C ARG A 755 44.78 35.34 -3.90
N TYR A 756 43.87 34.55 -3.35
CA TYR A 756 44.06 33.13 -3.05
C TYR A 756 42.86 32.32 -3.58
N GLY A 757 43.10 31.11 -4.07
CA GLY A 757 42.04 30.17 -4.46
C GLY A 757 41.39 29.52 -3.23
N ILE A 758 41.71 28.23 -2.96
CA ILE A 758 41.18 27.51 -1.80
C ILE A 758 42.24 27.45 -0.69
N GLU A 759 41.89 27.88 0.52
CA GLU A 759 42.75 27.71 1.70
C GLU A 759 42.08 26.85 2.78
N ALA A 760 42.74 25.75 3.17
CA ALA A 760 42.28 24.84 4.20
C ALA A 760 43.11 24.96 5.50
N TYR A 761 42.43 25.06 6.64
CA TYR A 761 43.04 25.18 7.96
C TYR A 761 42.45 24.17 8.94
N ALA A 762 43.09 24.02 10.10
CA ALA A 762 42.58 23.20 11.21
C ALA A 762 42.18 21.76 10.79
N ASP A 763 43.04 21.09 10.01
CA ASP A 763 42.84 19.73 9.50
C ASP A 763 41.61 19.53 8.59
N ALA A 764 41.10 20.61 7.97
CA ALA A 764 40.09 20.54 6.92
C ALA A 764 40.55 19.66 5.74
N GLN A 765 39.67 18.77 5.26
CA GLN A 765 39.96 17.85 4.15
C GLN A 765 38.82 17.87 3.12
N PRO A 766 38.62 18.99 2.40
CA PRO A 766 37.61 19.06 1.35
C PRO A 766 37.93 18.09 0.21
N ALA A 767 36.89 17.49 -0.37
CA ALA A 767 36.99 16.73 -1.60
C ALA A 767 36.83 17.68 -2.79
N VAL A 768 37.96 18.15 -3.35
CA VAL A 768 37.98 19.11 -4.45
C VAL A 768 38.22 18.38 -5.78
N SER A 769 37.32 18.53 -6.75
CA SER A 769 37.51 17.96 -8.09
C SER A 769 36.95 18.78 -9.25
N ASN A 770 37.46 18.58 -10.46
CA ASN A 770 36.95 19.22 -11.68
C ASN A 770 36.96 20.74 -11.68
N CYS A 771 37.85 21.37 -10.92
CA CYS A 771 37.92 22.83 -10.83
C CYS A 771 38.97 23.39 -11.79
N ILE A 772 38.85 24.67 -12.15
CA ILE A 772 39.86 25.46 -12.86
C ILE A 772 40.30 26.59 -11.94
N PHE A 773 41.61 26.72 -11.71
CA PHE A 773 42.25 27.78 -10.93
C PHE A 773 43.18 28.57 -11.85
N TRP A 774 42.85 29.82 -12.13
CA TRP A 774 43.57 30.60 -13.13
C TRP A 774 43.66 32.08 -12.80
N ASN A 775 44.85 32.68 -12.96
CA ASN A 775 45.09 34.10 -12.67
C ASN A 775 44.76 34.52 -11.23
N ASN A 776 44.98 33.62 -10.26
CA ASN A 776 44.98 34.01 -8.85
C ASN A 776 46.34 34.65 -8.49
N GLU A 777 46.40 35.65 -7.62
CA GLU A 777 47.61 36.47 -7.40
C GLU A 777 48.73 35.71 -6.68
N LEU A 778 48.42 35.06 -5.55
CA LEU A 778 49.41 34.49 -4.65
C LEU A 778 49.44 32.97 -4.71
N ASP A 779 48.30 32.31 -4.52
CA ASP A 779 48.23 30.85 -4.52
C ASP A 779 46.88 30.31 -5.03
N ASP A 780 46.88 29.10 -5.57
CA ASP A 780 45.67 28.45 -6.09
C ASP A 780 45.04 27.50 -5.06
N ILE A 781 45.88 26.74 -4.34
CA ILE A 781 45.43 25.76 -3.33
C ILE A 781 46.43 25.72 -2.17
N PHE A 782 45.94 25.84 -0.93
CA PHE A 782 46.75 25.76 0.27
C PHE A 782 46.22 24.69 1.25
N GLN A 783 47.10 23.76 1.67
CA GLN A 783 46.86 22.71 2.67
C GLN A 783 45.70 21.74 2.42
N CYS A 784 45.15 21.71 1.21
CA CYS A 784 44.25 20.65 0.73
C CYS A 784 44.72 20.09 -0.62
N THR A 785 44.01 19.09 -1.14
CA THR A 785 44.31 18.45 -2.43
C THR A 785 43.14 18.57 -3.37
N ALA A 786 43.42 18.78 -4.66
CA ALA A 786 42.44 18.65 -5.73
C ALA A 786 42.80 17.51 -6.66
N THR A 787 41.79 16.92 -7.29
CA THR A 787 41.95 15.92 -8.34
C THR A 787 41.21 16.35 -9.61
N TYR A 788 41.68 15.89 -10.77
CA TYR A 788 41.06 16.19 -12.06
C TYR A 788 40.78 17.67 -12.26
N SER A 789 41.70 18.54 -11.84
CA SER A 789 41.55 19.99 -11.87
C SER A 789 42.67 20.66 -12.68
N CYS A 790 42.36 21.82 -13.29
CA CYS A 790 43.35 22.64 -13.99
C CYS A 790 43.87 23.72 -13.03
N ILE A 791 45.17 23.71 -12.73
CA ILE A 791 45.77 24.54 -11.70
C ILE A 791 47.02 25.22 -12.24
N GLU A 792 46.96 26.54 -12.44
CA GLU A 792 48.01 27.34 -13.11
C GLU A 792 49.42 27.12 -12.55
N ARG A 793 49.57 27.11 -11.23
CA ARG A 793 50.89 26.93 -10.57
C ARG A 793 51.43 25.51 -10.59
N GLY A 794 50.68 24.54 -11.11
CA GLY A 794 51.10 23.13 -11.22
C GLY A 794 51.17 22.42 -9.87
N TYR A 795 50.04 21.88 -9.43
CA TYR A 795 49.90 21.15 -8.16
C TYR A 795 49.84 19.63 -8.37
N GLU A 796 50.54 18.87 -7.52
CA GLU A 796 50.50 17.40 -7.54
C GLU A 796 49.11 16.88 -7.13
N GLY A 797 48.51 16.03 -7.96
CA GLY A 797 47.22 15.40 -7.69
C GLY A 797 46.77 14.53 -8.87
N GLN A 798 45.93 13.53 -8.61
CA GLN A 798 45.47 12.60 -9.64
C GLN A 798 44.69 13.35 -10.73
N GLY A 799 45.15 13.27 -11.97
CA GLY A 799 44.46 13.86 -13.13
C GLY A 799 44.53 15.39 -13.23
N ASN A 800 45.31 16.06 -12.38
CA ASN A 800 45.49 17.50 -12.48
C ASN A 800 46.34 17.88 -13.70
N ILE A 801 46.03 19.04 -14.28
CA ILE A 801 46.75 19.65 -15.39
C ILE A 801 47.10 21.10 -15.03
N ALA A 802 47.99 21.73 -15.80
CA ALA A 802 48.38 23.14 -15.62
C ALA A 802 48.44 23.91 -16.95
N ASP A 803 47.91 23.30 -18.02
CA ASP A 803 47.85 23.91 -19.34
C ASP A 803 46.78 25.01 -19.37
N GLU A 804 47.01 26.04 -20.19
CA GLU A 804 46.11 27.18 -20.31
C GLU A 804 44.67 26.73 -20.61
N PRO A 805 43.65 27.16 -19.84
CA PRO A 805 42.27 26.71 -20.02
C PRO A 805 41.65 27.13 -21.35
N LEU A 806 42.20 28.14 -22.04
CA LEU A 806 41.66 28.69 -23.29
C LEU A 806 40.18 29.10 -23.13
N PHE A 807 39.92 30.05 -22.24
CA PHE A 807 38.60 30.66 -22.08
C PHE A 807 38.22 31.50 -23.30
N ALA A 808 36.93 31.54 -23.61
CA ALA A 808 36.37 32.28 -24.73
C ALA A 808 36.64 33.78 -24.70
N ASP A 809 36.38 34.39 -23.55
CA ASP A 809 36.70 35.79 -23.29
C ASP A 809 36.91 35.97 -21.78
N PHE A 810 38.16 35.77 -21.37
CA PHE A 810 38.57 35.88 -19.98
C PHE A 810 38.31 37.28 -19.39
N GLU A 811 38.49 38.35 -20.17
CA GLU A 811 38.37 39.74 -19.71
C GLU A 811 36.90 40.16 -19.54
N GLN A 812 35.98 39.51 -20.28
CA GLN A 812 34.54 39.75 -20.18
C GLN A 812 33.81 38.71 -19.31
N GLY A 813 34.53 37.77 -18.70
CA GLY A 813 33.96 36.74 -17.83
C GLY A 813 33.24 35.59 -18.55
N ASP A 814 33.46 35.41 -19.86
CA ASP A 814 32.98 34.22 -20.58
C ASP A 814 33.99 33.07 -20.43
N TYR A 815 33.81 32.31 -19.35
CA TYR A 815 34.67 31.18 -18.99
C TYR A 815 34.31 29.88 -19.70
N ARG A 816 33.51 29.91 -20.77
CA ARG A 816 33.34 28.75 -21.65
C ARG A 816 34.66 28.44 -22.34
N LEU A 817 34.96 27.16 -22.53
CA LEU A 817 36.25 26.70 -23.06
C LEU A 817 36.25 26.72 -24.59
N HIS A 818 37.35 27.15 -25.23
CA HIS A 818 37.50 27.06 -26.68
C HIS A 818 37.44 25.60 -27.16
N SER A 819 36.77 25.37 -28.28
CA SER A 819 36.60 24.05 -28.87
C SER A 819 36.53 24.05 -30.39
N GLU A 820 37.37 23.23 -31.03
CA GLU A 820 37.26 22.95 -32.46
C GLU A 820 35.97 22.20 -32.82
N MET A 821 35.29 21.58 -31.86
CA MET A 821 34.03 20.83 -32.03
C MET A 821 32.79 21.66 -31.68
N GLY A 822 32.98 22.84 -31.07
CA GLY A 822 31.91 23.76 -30.77
C GLY A 822 31.92 24.23 -29.32
N ARG A 823 31.99 25.55 -29.13
CA ARG A 823 31.63 26.24 -27.90
C ARG A 823 30.31 26.97 -28.07
N TYR A 824 29.47 27.02 -27.04
CA TYR A 824 28.21 27.77 -27.12
C TYR A 824 28.46 29.29 -27.07
N TRP A 825 27.87 30.02 -28.00
CA TRP A 825 27.88 31.49 -28.05
C TRP A 825 26.46 32.01 -27.80
N PRO A 826 26.20 32.61 -26.62
CA PRO A 826 24.85 33.00 -26.21
C PRO A 826 24.25 34.15 -27.03
N GLU A 827 25.03 35.17 -27.40
CA GLU A 827 24.52 36.34 -28.14
C GLU A 827 23.82 36.01 -29.47
N ILE A 828 24.16 34.87 -30.09
CA ILE A 828 23.58 34.42 -31.36
C ILE A 828 22.93 33.04 -31.25
N ASP A 829 22.86 32.47 -30.04
CA ASP A 829 22.31 31.15 -29.72
C ASP A 829 22.82 30.03 -30.65
N LYS A 830 24.15 29.93 -30.79
CA LYS A 830 24.79 28.95 -31.69
C LYS A 830 26.08 28.38 -31.13
N TRP A 831 26.41 27.18 -31.61
CA TRP A 831 27.72 26.57 -31.42
C TRP A 831 28.71 27.13 -32.44
N VAL A 832 29.81 27.70 -31.97
CA VAL A 832 30.89 28.25 -32.78
C VAL A 832 32.15 27.40 -32.67
N LEU A 833 32.86 27.25 -33.78
CA LEU A 833 34.09 26.46 -33.85
C LEU A 833 35.29 27.39 -33.63
N ASP A 834 36.16 26.97 -32.74
CA ASP A 834 37.43 27.63 -32.48
C ASP A 834 38.58 26.97 -33.26
N ASP A 835 39.75 27.60 -33.28
CA ASP A 835 40.95 27.08 -33.93
C ASP A 835 41.77 26.13 -33.04
N VAL A 836 41.37 26.00 -31.77
CA VAL A 836 42.03 25.18 -30.77
C VAL A 836 41.00 24.61 -29.78
N THR A 837 41.25 23.39 -29.31
CA THR A 837 40.46 22.76 -28.24
C THR A 837 41.17 22.91 -26.91
N SER A 838 40.46 23.41 -25.91
CA SER A 838 40.95 23.53 -24.53
C SER A 838 41.43 22.20 -23.95
N PRO A 839 42.55 22.18 -23.20
CA PRO A 839 43.00 21.00 -22.47
C PRO A 839 42.08 20.63 -21.31
N CYS A 840 41.17 21.52 -20.89
CA CYS A 840 40.20 21.28 -19.82
C CYS A 840 38.97 20.50 -20.30
N ILE A 841 38.81 20.32 -21.62
CA ILE A 841 37.70 19.56 -22.21
C ILE A 841 37.99 18.05 -22.13
N ASN A 842 36.99 17.25 -21.78
CA ASN A 842 37.05 15.79 -21.60
C ASN A 842 38.14 15.31 -20.62
N THR A 843 38.50 16.14 -19.63
CA THR A 843 39.65 15.88 -18.76
C THR A 843 39.31 15.84 -17.26
N GLY A 844 38.05 16.05 -16.88
CA GLY A 844 37.54 15.93 -15.51
C GLY A 844 37.51 14.50 -14.96
N ASP A 845 36.88 14.24 -13.84
CA ASP A 845 36.89 12.93 -13.18
C ASP A 845 36.27 11.84 -14.08
N PRO A 846 37.00 10.77 -14.42
CA PRO A 846 36.49 9.68 -15.25
C PRO A 846 35.37 8.86 -14.59
N ALA A 847 35.14 9.01 -13.28
CA ALA A 847 34.02 8.40 -12.59
C ALA A 847 32.70 9.17 -12.80
N LEU A 848 32.77 10.41 -13.28
CA LEU A 848 31.60 11.26 -13.50
C LEU A 848 31.17 11.20 -14.98
N TYR A 849 29.90 10.87 -15.18
CA TYR A 849 29.29 10.83 -16.51
C TYR A 849 28.89 12.25 -16.96
N PRO A 850 29.21 12.66 -18.20
CA PRO A 850 28.86 13.99 -18.72
C PRO A 850 27.37 14.08 -19.12
N ALA A 851 26.45 13.73 -18.22
CA ALA A 851 25.03 13.47 -18.51
C ALA A 851 24.35 14.61 -19.29
N GLU A 852 24.61 15.85 -18.88
CA GLU A 852 24.02 17.04 -19.50
C GLU A 852 24.95 17.71 -20.52
N GLU A 853 26.20 17.25 -20.69
CA GLU A 853 27.11 17.90 -21.64
C GLU A 853 26.75 17.56 -23.10
N PRO A 854 26.71 18.55 -23.99
CA PRO A 854 26.29 18.33 -25.37
C PRO A 854 27.30 17.52 -26.16
N SER A 855 26.80 16.61 -27.00
CA SER A 855 27.63 15.80 -27.89
C SER A 855 28.27 16.64 -29.03
N PRO A 856 29.53 16.35 -29.43
CA PRO A 856 30.44 15.39 -28.80
C PRO A 856 30.99 15.86 -27.46
N ASN A 857 31.03 14.98 -26.46
CA ASN A 857 31.56 15.25 -25.10
C ASN A 857 32.62 14.21 -24.67
N GLY A 858 33.04 13.35 -25.62
CA GLY A 858 34.09 12.36 -25.43
C GLY A 858 33.90 11.36 -24.27
N GLY A 859 32.70 11.25 -23.69
CA GLY A 859 32.39 10.33 -22.60
C GLY A 859 33.05 10.69 -21.26
N ARG A 860 33.55 11.91 -21.08
CA ARG A 860 34.19 12.37 -19.85
C ARG A 860 33.88 13.85 -19.61
N ILE A 861 33.51 14.19 -18.38
CA ILE A 861 33.12 15.56 -18.01
C ILE A 861 34.26 16.57 -18.24
N ASN A 862 33.89 17.79 -18.64
CA ASN A 862 34.80 18.94 -18.70
C ASN A 862 35.15 19.44 -17.30
N MET A 863 36.31 20.08 -17.14
CA MET A 863 36.64 20.82 -15.93
C MET A 863 36.02 22.22 -15.94
N GLY A 864 35.78 22.78 -14.75
CA GLY A 864 35.33 24.15 -14.53
C GLY A 864 33.82 24.30 -14.43
N VAL A 865 33.37 25.55 -14.34
CA VAL A 865 31.99 25.93 -14.02
C VAL A 865 30.92 25.31 -14.92
N TYR A 866 31.23 25.14 -16.21
CA TYR A 866 30.30 24.55 -17.18
C TYR A 866 30.36 23.02 -17.25
N GLY A 867 31.29 22.37 -16.53
CA GLY A 867 31.40 20.92 -16.50
C GLY A 867 30.11 20.25 -16.02
N GLY A 868 29.62 19.28 -16.78
CA GLY A 868 28.40 18.54 -16.50
C GLY A 868 27.12 19.34 -16.73
N THR A 869 27.15 20.37 -17.58
CA THR A 869 26.00 21.23 -17.89
C THR A 869 25.70 21.27 -19.39
N THR A 870 24.49 21.68 -19.76
CA THR A 870 24.07 21.85 -21.17
C THR A 870 24.87 22.92 -21.94
N GLN A 871 25.62 23.75 -21.21
CA GLN A 871 26.44 24.83 -21.72
C GLN A 871 27.93 24.47 -21.85
N ALA A 872 28.30 23.24 -21.50
CA ALA A 872 29.67 22.75 -21.60
C ALA A 872 30.16 22.74 -23.06
N SER A 873 31.40 23.16 -23.29
CA SER A 873 32.02 23.10 -24.62
C SER A 873 32.14 21.66 -25.11
N ARG A 874 31.87 21.43 -26.40
CA ARG A 874 31.96 20.10 -27.00
C ARG A 874 33.41 19.65 -27.07
N GLY A 875 33.68 18.40 -26.82
CA GLY A 875 35.01 17.82 -26.96
C GLY A 875 35.19 16.95 -28.19
N PRO A 876 36.43 16.53 -28.48
CA PRO A 876 36.69 15.57 -29.54
C PRO A 876 35.94 14.26 -29.28
N TRP A 877 35.51 13.60 -30.36
CA TRP A 877 34.90 12.28 -30.29
C TRP A 877 35.83 11.28 -29.60
N ALA A 878 35.30 10.48 -28.67
CA ALA A 878 36.04 9.36 -28.08
C ALA A 878 36.50 8.35 -29.15
N ILE A 879 35.66 8.12 -30.17
CA ILE A 879 35.99 7.37 -31.39
C ILE A 879 35.62 8.23 -32.61
N LYS A 880 36.59 8.49 -33.48
CA LYS A 880 36.37 9.38 -34.63
C LYS A 880 35.34 8.80 -35.61
N GLY A 881 34.18 9.45 -35.69
CA GLY A 881 33.07 9.02 -36.54
C GLY A 881 31.96 8.25 -35.82
N ASP A 882 32.10 8.01 -34.52
CA ASP A 882 31.06 7.49 -33.63
C ASP A 882 30.29 8.70 -33.07
N ILE A 883 29.27 9.13 -33.82
CA ILE A 883 28.53 10.37 -33.59
C ILE A 883 27.46 10.18 -32.51
N ASN A 884 26.98 8.95 -32.30
CA ASN A 884 26.00 8.62 -31.27
C ASN A 884 26.63 8.09 -29.96
N GLN A 885 27.96 7.92 -29.93
CA GLN A 885 28.76 7.49 -28.78
C GLN A 885 28.42 6.06 -28.29
N ASP A 886 28.02 5.15 -29.18
CA ASP A 886 27.75 3.74 -28.83
C ASP A 886 29.01 2.85 -28.84
N ALA A 887 30.18 3.48 -28.96
CA ALA A 887 31.50 2.88 -29.12
C ALA A 887 31.70 2.13 -30.45
N LYS A 888 30.88 2.40 -31.48
CA LYS A 888 31.01 1.85 -32.84
C LYS A 888 30.94 2.98 -33.87
N VAL A 889 31.47 2.72 -35.05
CA VAL A 889 31.33 3.62 -36.21
C VAL A 889 30.48 2.88 -37.24
N ASP A 890 29.21 3.23 -37.34
CA ASP A 890 28.24 2.61 -38.23
C ASP A 890 27.29 3.61 -38.92
N MET A 891 26.18 3.11 -39.47
CA MET A 891 25.26 3.93 -40.25
C MET A 891 24.39 4.86 -39.40
N ALA A 892 24.27 4.60 -38.10
CA ALA A 892 23.58 5.49 -37.16
C ALA A 892 24.37 6.80 -37.00
N ASP A 893 25.70 6.72 -37.00
CA ASP A 893 26.56 7.90 -36.94
C ASP A 893 26.45 8.76 -38.19
N LEU A 894 26.50 8.11 -39.36
CA LEU A 894 26.36 8.77 -40.66
C LEU A 894 24.98 9.44 -40.81
N ALA A 895 23.93 8.87 -40.22
CA ALA A 895 22.59 9.44 -40.24
C ALA A 895 22.51 10.76 -39.46
N ILE A 896 23.14 10.84 -38.28
CA ILE A 896 23.21 12.07 -37.48
C ILE A 896 24.03 13.15 -38.23
N PHE A 897 25.17 12.77 -38.83
CA PHE A 897 25.96 13.67 -39.66
C PHE A 897 25.14 14.23 -40.84
N ALA A 898 24.42 13.37 -41.55
CA ALA A 898 23.64 13.76 -42.73
C ALA A 898 22.45 14.68 -42.38
N ASN A 899 21.82 14.48 -41.23
CA ASN A 899 20.69 15.30 -40.79
C ASN A 899 21.12 16.73 -40.39
N ASN A 900 22.29 16.84 -39.73
CA ASN A 900 22.91 18.14 -39.42
C ASN A 900 23.45 18.85 -40.68
N TRP A 901 23.87 18.10 -41.70
CA TRP A 901 24.32 18.66 -42.97
C TRP A 901 23.17 19.22 -43.82
N LEU A 902 21.98 18.62 -43.76
CA LEU A 902 20.78 19.08 -44.48
C LEU A 902 20.14 20.33 -43.87
N THR A 903 20.26 20.52 -42.56
CA THR A 903 19.73 21.69 -41.84
C THR A 903 20.63 22.93 -41.97
N ALA A 904 21.91 22.77 -42.29
CA ALA A 904 22.86 23.86 -42.48
C ALA A 904 22.87 24.49 -43.89
N MET A 905 22.03 24.04 -44.83
CA MET A 905 21.95 24.66 -46.16
C MET A 905 21.07 25.93 -46.13
N PRO A 906 21.60 27.12 -46.50
CA PRO A 906 20.76 28.29 -46.70
C PRO A 906 19.92 28.07 -47.96
N TRP A 907 18.61 27.93 -47.80
CA TRP A 907 17.66 27.90 -48.92
C TRP A 907 17.64 29.26 -49.61
N THR A 908 18.49 29.44 -50.63
CA THR A 908 18.33 30.53 -51.58
C THR A 908 17.10 30.29 -52.43
N GLN A 909 16.15 31.23 -52.35
CA GLN A 909 15.04 31.41 -53.30
C GLN A 909 15.50 31.26 -54.75
N GLN A 910 14.77 30.46 -55.55
CA GLN A 910 14.28 30.90 -56.87
C GLN A 910 13.31 29.88 -57.50
N THR A 911 12.06 30.35 -57.67
CA THR A 911 11.13 30.16 -58.80
C THR A 911 11.49 29.15 -59.89
N ASP A 912 10.65 28.14 -60.10
CA ASP A 912 9.55 28.14 -61.11
C ASP A 912 8.57 26.97 -60.86
#